data_AF-A0A967Z0Y1-F1
#
_entry.id   AF-A0A967Z0Y1-F1
#
_cell.length_a   1.000
_cell.length_b   1.000
_cell.length_c   1.000
_cell.angle_alpha   90.00
_cell.angle_beta   90.00
_cell.angle_gamma   90.00
#
_symmetry.space_group_name_H-M   'P 1'
#
loop_
_entity.id
_entity.type
_entity.pdbx_description
1 polymer ?
#
loop_
_entity_poly.entity_id
_entity_poly.type
_entity_poly.pdbx_seq_one_letter_code
_entity_poly.pdbx_strand_id
1 'polypeptide(L)'
;METIIHRIFYRLIWLFVIGMILFYGCQSQNSDEGIPAYQVSFRVIPQTLPDSATVYISGNITPLGNRAPALAPMTEEPDGSWTKSLLLPQDLILEYRFDLGDVLSEAVGKDSLPLGRMSFTVKKDTVVIVHVANWKDAVLSVKEKSSPSYQAERFFRRAEYLSTRRDYEPTTDSARYYYRKAMELFKQQRNWQRLVICNYSIAAIADDFDQRLRYYNRALALAEKHLGKNHDETGRVLYRLGSHYSYFGDYNRALTLAQRALDIHLANHGEVYPQVFGDLSLIGSIYRRMKKYDKAIEYRQRALNVLSKIWGPTHQDVGNSYKALGKIYADMGEFDKAIEFYERARKIHAFYNDEISVTSHMSYLHLGEVYMLASDYEEAKACFEKALEIRQKMYGKFHGHIARAHLAIAKASFMEKDYENAINQLQKSLKVLFPGFDSADVYVNPLIESVSRFRPAVFNIFVLKGKVLQGMALQHKQSLLGTSEATIKKFETALDCYDDALRLAAIGLGGILTTNAKLHLQTKLAEVVEQAINSAQQLYDITGNRAYLVRAFEFNERGKSVLLRLALQQSEAKSFSGIDDEILQEEEELSHQIAALEVSVAREKQQQEPDKEKISELEAEYHQLKSEHEFLLADLEQNYPRYYELKYQLDVPPVSVLQDVLDDDAVLLDYFVGDSSIHIFIIAKEFFKVVSMPRAENFDSLVTTLSSSIRRIVDARAYLESAAQLYKLLIRPV
;
A
#
# COMPACT_ATOMS: atom_id res chain seq x y z
N MET A 1 43.75 -40.30 -48.03
CA MET A 1 42.56 -39.58 -48.54
C MET A 1 41.38 -39.65 -47.58
N GLU A 2 41.15 -40.75 -46.85
CA GLU A 2 40.14 -40.81 -45.76
C GLU A 2 40.38 -39.81 -44.62
N THR A 3 41.64 -39.44 -44.32
CA THR A 3 41.98 -38.48 -43.26
C THR A 3 41.80 -37.00 -43.67
N ILE A 4 41.72 -36.70 -44.97
CA ILE A 4 41.42 -35.35 -45.49
C ILE A 4 39.91 -35.17 -45.63
N ILE A 5 39.19 -36.23 -46.05
CA ILE A 5 37.73 -36.25 -46.12
C ILE A 5 37.12 -36.18 -44.71
N HIS A 6 37.63 -36.91 -43.71
CA HIS A 6 37.19 -36.75 -42.30
C HIS A 6 37.46 -35.33 -41.72
N ARG A 7 38.53 -34.66 -42.14
CA ARG A 7 38.88 -33.29 -41.67
C ARG A 7 38.08 -32.19 -42.37
N ILE A 8 37.68 -32.39 -43.62
CA ILE A 8 36.78 -31.49 -44.36
C ILE A 8 35.32 -31.68 -43.90
N PHE A 9 34.91 -32.93 -43.60
CA PHE A 9 33.57 -33.26 -43.12
C PHE A 9 33.29 -32.68 -41.71
N TYR A 10 34.25 -32.77 -40.79
CA TYR A 10 34.13 -32.11 -39.47
C TYR A 10 34.24 -30.58 -39.55
N ARG A 11 35.00 -30.00 -40.49
CA ARG A 11 35.07 -28.54 -40.72
C ARG A 11 33.78 -27.97 -41.34
N LEU A 12 33.13 -28.71 -42.24
CA LEU A 12 31.85 -28.34 -42.86
C LEU A 12 30.69 -28.47 -41.87
N ILE A 13 30.64 -29.52 -41.04
CA ILE A 13 29.62 -29.68 -39.99
C ILE A 13 29.73 -28.55 -38.95
N TRP A 14 30.94 -28.14 -38.55
CA TRP A 14 31.13 -27.04 -37.59
C TRP A 14 30.84 -25.64 -38.16
N LEU A 15 31.18 -25.37 -39.42
CA LEU A 15 30.81 -24.10 -40.10
C LEU A 15 29.30 -24.03 -40.41
N PHE A 16 28.65 -25.18 -40.66
CA PHE A 16 27.21 -25.27 -40.88
C PHE A 16 26.41 -25.12 -39.57
N VAL A 17 26.93 -25.62 -38.44
CA VAL A 17 26.36 -25.41 -37.10
C VAL A 17 26.49 -23.95 -36.64
N ILE A 18 27.65 -23.30 -36.85
CA ILE A 18 27.83 -21.86 -36.54
C ILE A 18 26.98 -20.99 -37.49
N GLY A 19 26.84 -21.39 -38.75
CA GLY A 19 25.96 -20.75 -39.72
C GLY A 19 24.48 -20.87 -39.36
N MET A 20 24.01 -22.05 -38.92
CA MET A 20 22.60 -22.28 -38.53
C MET A 20 22.22 -21.62 -37.20
N ILE A 21 23.16 -21.51 -36.24
CA ILE A 21 22.98 -20.76 -34.97
C ILE A 21 22.72 -19.26 -35.26
N LEU A 22 23.18 -18.74 -36.40
CA LEU A 22 22.90 -17.37 -36.86
C LEU A 22 21.74 -17.27 -37.86
N PHE A 23 21.16 -18.39 -38.32
CA PHE A 23 20.19 -18.41 -39.43
C PHE A 23 18.75 -18.79 -39.05
N TYR A 24 18.49 -19.52 -37.96
CA TYR A 24 17.10 -19.90 -37.62
C TYR A 24 16.54 -19.13 -36.42
N GLY A 25 15.91 -17.99 -36.73
CA GLY A 25 15.08 -17.23 -35.81
C GLY A 25 13.94 -16.54 -36.56
N CYS A 26 12.94 -17.29 -37.00
CA CYS A 26 11.56 -16.80 -37.21
C CYS A 26 10.63 -17.94 -37.67
N GLN A 27 10.00 -18.64 -36.72
CA GLN A 27 8.59 -19.01 -36.84
C GLN A 27 8.02 -19.14 -35.42
N SER A 28 7.47 -18.03 -34.91
CA SER A 28 6.32 -18.11 -34.01
C SER A 28 5.25 -17.21 -34.59
N GLN A 29 4.11 -17.81 -34.91
CA GLN A 29 2.92 -17.11 -35.36
C GLN A 29 2.40 -16.18 -34.26
N ASN A 30 1.86 -15.04 -34.72
CA ASN A 30 0.94 -14.12 -34.06
C ASN A 30 1.49 -13.19 -32.97
N SER A 31 1.85 -11.98 -33.35
CA SER A 31 0.97 -10.80 -33.17
C SER A 31 1.63 -9.54 -33.74
N ASP A 32 0.81 -8.67 -34.29
CA ASP A 32 1.16 -7.47 -35.05
C ASP A 32 2.09 -6.50 -34.29
N GLU A 33 3.30 -6.29 -34.80
CA GLU A 33 4.01 -5.00 -34.78
C GLU A 33 5.26 -5.10 -35.66
N GLY A 34 5.43 -4.15 -36.58
CA GLY A 34 6.37 -4.23 -37.71
C GLY A 34 7.85 -4.29 -37.33
N ILE A 35 8.54 -5.33 -37.80
CA ILE A 35 10.00 -5.49 -37.76
C ILE A 35 10.51 -5.55 -39.21
N PRO A 36 11.55 -4.76 -39.60
CA PRO A 36 12.06 -4.77 -40.98
C PRO A 36 12.84 -6.06 -41.29
N ALA A 37 12.56 -6.65 -42.45
CA ALA A 37 13.31 -7.79 -43.00
C ALA A 37 14.57 -7.31 -43.73
N TYR A 38 15.71 -7.98 -43.50
CA TYR A 38 16.97 -7.75 -44.23
C TYR A 38 17.18 -8.84 -45.28
N GLN A 39 17.66 -8.46 -46.48
CA GLN A 39 18.10 -9.41 -47.49
C GLN A 39 19.64 -9.39 -47.59
N VAL A 40 20.28 -10.53 -47.36
CA VAL A 40 21.73 -10.72 -47.55
C VAL A 40 21.93 -11.75 -48.65
N SER A 41 22.71 -11.42 -49.68
CA SER A 41 23.00 -12.31 -50.81
C SER A 41 24.49 -12.60 -50.88
N PHE A 42 24.86 -13.89 -50.97
CA PHE A 42 26.25 -14.31 -51.17
C PHE A 42 26.41 -14.98 -52.54
N ARG A 43 27.48 -14.64 -53.26
CA ARG A 43 27.88 -15.31 -54.50
C ARG A 43 29.28 -15.88 -54.31
N VAL A 44 29.42 -17.20 -54.38
CA VAL A 44 30.71 -17.88 -54.38
C VAL A 44 31.12 -18.11 -55.84
N ILE A 45 32.25 -17.54 -56.26
CA ILE A 45 32.85 -17.83 -57.57
C ILE A 45 34.07 -18.71 -57.31
N PRO A 46 34.12 -19.96 -57.81
CA PRO A 46 35.28 -20.80 -57.63
C PRO A 46 36.35 -20.34 -58.62
N GLN A 47 37.44 -19.77 -58.12
CA GLN A 47 38.70 -19.75 -58.86
C GLN A 47 39.73 -20.56 -58.09
N THR A 48 40.31 -21.51 -58.82
CA THR A 48 41.42 -22.36 -58.45
C THR A 48 42.63 -21.57 -57.96
N LEU A 49 43.34 -22.14 -56.97
CA LEU A 49 44.79 -22.09 -56.65
C LEU A 49 45.03 -21.98 -55.11
N PRO A 50 46.28 -22.06 -54.59
CA PRO A 50 46.87 -23.15 -53.81
C PRO A 50 47.01 -22.81 -52.29
N ASP A 51 47.78 -23.62 -51.55
CA ASP A 51 47.92 -23.79 -50.08
C ASP A 51 48.13 -22.57 -49.14
N SER A 52 47.84 -21.33 -49.55
CA SER A 52 47.65 -20.23 -48.61
C SER A 52 46.73 -19.16 -49.20
N ALA A 53 45.41 -19.35 -49.03
CA ALA A 53 44.42 -18.33 -49.35
C ALA A 53 43.85 -17.73 -48.06
N THR A 54 44.11 -16.45 -47.84
CA THR A 54 43.35 -15.61 -46.90
C THR A 54 41.99 -15.32 -47.54
N VAL A 55 40.90 -15.75 -46.90
CA VAL A 55 39.53 -15.43 -47.36
C VAL A 55 39.16 -14.05 -46.82
N TYR A 56 38.96 -13.07 -47.70
CA TYR A 56 38.34 -11.80 -47.34
C TYR A 56 36.82 -11.92 -47.46
N ILE A 57 36.09 -11.63 -46.39
CA ILE A 57 34.64 -11.50 -46.39
C ILE A 57 34.31 -9.99 -46.41
N SER A 58 33.80 -9.48 -47.51
CA SER A 58 33.18 -8.15 -47.57
C SER A 58 31.67 -8.30 -47.79
N GLY A 59 30.86 -7.70 -46.92
CA GLY A 59 29.40 -7.63 -47.09
C GLY A 59 28.91 -6.19 -47.02
N ASN A 60 28.08 -5.78 -47.99
CA ASN A 60 27.33 -4.53 -47.93
C ASN A 60 25.93 -4.78 -47.36
N ILE A 61 25.49 -3.93 -46.44
CA ILE A 61 24.15 -3.93 -45.85
C ILE A 61 23.41 -2.73 -46.45
N THR A 62 22.26 -2.95 -47.08
CA THR A 62 21.40 -1.87 -47.57
C THR A 62 20.11 -1.84 -46.75
N PRO A 63 19.77 -0.71 -46.08
CA PRO A 63 18.57 -0.64 -45.24
C PRO A 63 17.32 -0.28 -46.05
N LEU A 64 16.17 -0.87 -45.71
CA LEU A 64 14.85 -0.36 -46.04
C LEU A 64 14.24 0.28 -44.77
N GLY A 65 14.33 1.61 -44.64
CA GLY A 65 13.58 2.39 -43.65
C GLY A 65 14.39 3.08 -42.53
N ASN A 66 13.94 4.28 -42.16
CA ASN A 66 14.67 5.30 -41.39
C ASN A 66 14.77 5.04 -39.88
N ARG A 67 15.91 4.48 -39.45
CA ARG A 67 16.75 4.84 -38.27
C ARG A 67 17.51 3.58 -37.81
N ALA A 68 18.78 3.50 -38.19
CA ALA A 68 19.67 2.43 -37.74
C ALA A 68 20.02 2.60 -36.24
N PRO A 69 20.09 1.53 -35.42
CA PRO A 69 20.84 1.59 -34.18
C PRO A 69 22.33 1.73 -34.52
N ALA A 70 23.01 2.66 -33.86
CA ALA A 70 24.45 2.86 -34.06
C ALA A 70 25.22 1.58 -33.68
N LEU A 71 25.85 0.94 -34.66
CA LEU A 71 26.83 -0.12 -34.43
C LEU A 71 28.01 0.49 -33.66
N ALA A 72 28.40 -0.12 -32.54
CA ALA A 72 29.64 0.25 -31.86
C ALA A 72 30.85 -0.10 -32.77
N PRO A 73 31.87 0.77 -32.86
CA PRO A 73 33.08 0.46 -33.61
C PRO A 73 33.84 -0.70 -32.95
N MET A 74 34.59 -1.45 -33.76
CA MET A 74 35.48 -2.51 -33.25
C MET A 74 36.52 -1.90 -32.31
N THR A 75 36.72 -2.52 -31.15
CA THR A 75 37.78 -2.18 -30.20
C THR A 75 38.91 -3.18 -30.32
N GLU A 76 40.13 -2.66 -30.47
CA GLU A 76 41.36 -3.43 -30.38
C GLU A 76 41.75 -3.57 -28.90
N GLU A 77 41.91 -4.82 -28.46
CA GLU A 77 42.30 -5.14 -27.10
C GLU A 77 43.83 -5.03 -26.94
N PRO A 78 44.36 -4.88 -25.71
CA PRO A 78 45.80 -4.69 -25.47
C PRO A 78 46.70 -5.85 -25.93
N ASP A 79 46.12 -7.00 -26.28
CA ASP A 79 46.82 -8.18 -26.82
C ASP A 79 46.79 -8.25 -28.36
N GLY A 80 46.24 -7.23 -29.03
CA GLY A 80 46.15 -7.13 -30.49
C GLY A 80 44.96 -7.88 -31.10
N SER A 81 44.03 -8.39 -30.28
CA SER A 81 42.79 -9.01 -30.75
C SER A 81 41.67 -7.98 -30.95
N TRP A 82 40.73 -8.28 -31.85
CA TRP A 82 39.60 -7.41 -32.17
C TRP A 82 38.28 -8.08 -31.77
N THR A 83 37.47 -7.39 -30.97
CA THR A 83 36.19 -7.92 -30.45
C THR A 83 34.99 -7.19 -31.03
N LYS A 84 33.89 -7.94 -31.26
CA LYS A 84 32.58 -7.42 -31.64
C LYS A 84 31.49 -8.18 -30.89
N SER A 85 30.63 -7.46 -30.17
CA SER A 85 29.56 -8.06 -29.35
C SER A 85 28.21 -8.00 -30.06
N LEU A 86 27.42 -9.07 -29.94
CA LEU A 86 26.02 -9.12 -30.39
C LEU A 86 25.13 -9.53 -29.22
N LEU A 87 24.01 -8.83 -29.04
CA LEU A 87 23.01 -9.11 -27.98
C LEU A 87 21.81 -9.82 -28.62
N LEU A 88 21.35 -10.93 -28.05
CA LEU A 88 20.17 -11.65 -28.53
C LEU A 88 18.97 -11.49 -27.57
N PRO A 89 17.73 -11.43 -28.08
CA PRO A 89 16.63 -10.88 -27.29
C PRO A 89 15.97 -11.88 -26.32
N GLN A 90 16.08 -13.21 -26.52
CA GLN A 90 15.37 -14.24 -25.72
C GLN A 90 16.12 -15.59 -25.64
N ASP A 91 15.67 -16.49 -24.73
CA ASP A 91 16.18 -17.86 -24.54
C ASP A 91 15.82 -18.79 -25.72
N LEU A 92 16.73 -19.69 -26.13
CA LEU A 92 16.50 -20.65 -27.21
C LEU A 92 16.45 -22.08 -26.64
N ILE A 93 15.35 -22.81 -26.91
CA ILE A 93 15.28 -24.27 -26.71
C ILE A 93 15.50 -24.92 -28.07
N LEU A 94 16.55 -25.74 -28.20
CA LEU A 94 16.82 -26.52 -29.40
C LEU A 94 16.39 -27.97 -29.15
N GLU A 95 15.27 -28.39 -29.74
CA GLU A 95 14.92 -29.81 -29.86
C GLU A 95 15.50 -30.36 -31.17
N TYR A 96 16.31 -31.41 -31.07
CA TYR A 96 16.78 -32.15 -32.24
C TYR A 96 16.13 -33.53 -32.28
N ARG A 97 15.43 -33.83 -33.36
CA ARG A 97 15.08 -35.21 -33.74
C ARG A 97 15.99 -35.60 -34.88
N PHE A 98 16.70 -36.70 -34.72
CA PHE A 98 17.48 -37.27 -35.81
C PHE A 98 16.96 -38.67 -36.10
N ASP A 99 16.73 -38.93 -37.38
CA ASP A 99 16.52 -40.28 -37.88
C ASP A 99 17.89 -40.90 -38.12
N LEU A 100 18.18 -42.01 -37.44
CA LEU A 100 19.42 -42.76 -37.65
C LEU A 100 19.44 -43.47 -39.01
N GLY A 101 18.30 -43.52 -39.72
CA GLY A 101 18.15 -44.17 -41.02
C GLY A 101 18.98 -43.56 -42.15
N ASP A 102 19.22 -42.24 -42.16
CA ASP A 102 19.94 -41.58 -43.26
C ASP A 102 21.48 -41.69 -43.13
N VAL A 103 21.99 -42.19 -42.01
CA VAL A 103 23.45 -42.34 -41.76
C VAL A 103 23.94 -43.78 -41.95
N LEU A 104 23.05 -44.77 -42.02
CA LEU A 104 23.42 -46.21 -42.03
C LEU A 104 22.92 -47.00 -43.24
N SER A 105 22.51 -46.36 -44.34
CA SER A 105 22.02 -47.08 -45.54
C SER A 105 23.09 -47.77 -46.40
N GLU A 106 24.33 -47.90 -45.92
CA GLU A 106 25.36 -48.71 -46.60
C GLU A 106 25.91 -49.89 -45.78
N ALA A 107 25.42 -50.15 -44.56
CA ALA A 107 26.00 -51.21 -43.72
C ALA A 107 25.06 -52.34 -43.29
N VAL A 108 23.74 -52.17 -43.17
CA VAL A 108 22.83 -53.27 -42.82
C VAL A 108 21.47 -53.07 -43.50
N GLY A 109 20.95 -54.15 -44.10
CA GLY A 109 19.68 -54.14 -44.84
C GLY A 109 18.50 -53.62 -44.02
N LYS A 110 17.52 -53.06 -44.74
CA LYS A 110 16.27 -52.47 -44.24
C LYS A 110 15.60 -53.35 -43.17
N ASP A 111 15.69 -52.93 -41.92
CA ASP A 111 14.61 -52.99 -40.94
C ASP A 111 14.84 -51.92 -39.86
N SER A 112 13.75 -51.30 -39.43
CA SER A 112 13.65 -50.05 -38.66
C SER A 112 14.50 -49.96 -37.39
N LEU A 113 15.28 -48.88 -37.23
CA LEU A 113 15.95 -48.50 -35.98
C LEU A 113 15.24 -47.30 -35.31
N PRO A 114 15.25 -47.19 -33.97
CA PRO A 114 14.41 -46.23 -33.25
C PRO A 114 14.97 -44.80 -33.30
N LEU A 115 14.06 -43.81 -33.42
CA LEU A 115 14.33 -42.39 -33.31
C LEU A 115 14.89 -42.04 -31.91
N GLY A 116 16.11 -41.49 -31.86
CA GLY A 116 16.69 -40.90 -30.66
C GLY A 116 16.28 -39.44 -30.49
N ARG A 117 16.06 -39.00 -29.24
CA ARG A 117 15.73 -37.60 -28.91
C ARG A 117 16.80 -37.06 -27.96
N MET A 118 17.40 -35.92 -28.28
CA MET A 118 18.33 -35.23 -27.38
C MET A 118 17.98 -33.74 -27.31
N SER A 119 17.90 -33.21 -26.09
CA SER A 119 17.53 -31.82 -25.81
C SER A 119 18.62 -31.15 -24.98
N PHE A 120 18.98 -29.92 -25.36
CA PHE A 120 19.86 -29.05 -24.58
C PHE A 120 19.24 -27.66 -24.45
N THR A 121 19.45 -27.03 -23.29
CA THR A 121 18.96 -25.68 -23.00
C THR A 121 20.16 -24.75 -22.89
N VAL A 122 20.27 -23.77 -23.80
CA VAL A 122 21.27 -22.69 -23.70
C VAL A 122 20.56 -21.44 -23.19
N LYS A 123 20.95 -20.98 -22.01
CA LYS A 123 20.35 -19.79 -21.36
C LYS A 123 20.94 -18.50 -21.92
N LYS A 124 20.15 -17.43 -21.83
CA LYS A 124 20.46 -16.07 -22.27
C LYS A 124 21.87 -15.62 -21.87
N ASP A 125 22.59 -15.04 -22.84
CA ASP A 125 23.88 -14.37 -22.70
C ASP A 125 25.07 -15.25 -22.25
N THR A 126 25.13 -16.48 -22.74
CA THR A 126 26.32 -17.33 -22.60
C THR A 126 27.40 -16.93 -23.61
N VAL A 127 28.60 -16.54 -23.14
CA VAL A 127 29.79 -16.41 -24.00
C VAL A 127 30.57 -17.72 -23.99
N VAL A 128 30.67 -18.37 -25.15
CA VAL A 128 31.43 -19.62 -25.31
C VAL A 128 32.88 -19.26 -25.68
N ILE A 129 33.82 -19.45 -24.75
CA ILE A 129 35.26 -19.31 -25.01
C ILE A 129 35.86 -20.71 -25.13
N VAL A 130 36.38 -21.04 -26.31
CA VAL A 130 37.06 -22.32 -26.58
C VAL A 130 38.57 -22.12 -26.45
N HIS A 131 39.15 -22.55 -25.33
CA HIS A 131 40.60 -22.66 -25.20
C HIS A 131 41.08 -24.01 -25.69
N VAL A 132 41.88 -24.02 -26.75
CA VAL A 132 42.51 -25.23 -27.26
C VAL A 132 43.91 -25.35 -26.67
N ALA A 133 44.02 -25.95 -25.49
CA ALA A 133 45.29 -26.36 -24.91
C ALA A 133 45.49 -27.87 -25.14
N ASN A 134 46.12 -28.19 -26.27
CA ASN A 134 46.55 -29.54 -26.69
C ASN A 134 45.43 -30.54 -27.10
N TRP A 135 45.55 -31.11 -28.30
CA TRP A 135 44.43 -31.69 -29.09
C TRP A 135 44.06 -33.13 -28.74
N LYS A 136 44.43 -33.63 -27.56
CA LYS A 136 44.09 -35.01 -27.15
C LYS A 136 43.09 -35.12 -26.00
N ASP A 137 42.91 -34.09 -25.18
CA ASP A 137 41.99 -34.13 -24.02
C ASP A 137 41.26 -32.79 -23.83
N ALA A 138 40.44 -32.41 -24.81
CA ALA A 138 39.54 -31.26 -24.65
C ALA A 138 38.38 -31.61 -23.71
N VAL A 139 38.59 -31.43 -22.39
CA VAL A 139 37.49 -31.39 -21.43
C VAL A 139 36.76 -30.06 -21.59
N LEU A 140 35.48 -30.12 -21.94
CA LEU A 140 34.60 -28.97 -22.02
C LEU A 140 34.32 -28.48 -20.59
N SER A 141 35.13 -27.54 -20.09
CA SER A 141 34.82 -26.81 -18.86
C SER A 141 34.24 -25.44 -19.22
N VAL A 142 32.91 -25.32 -19.13
CA VAL A 142 32.23 -24.02 -19.20
C VAL A 142 32.47 -23.32 -17.87
N LYS A 143 33.46 -22.42 -17.82
CA LYS A 143 33.59 -21.48 -16.70
C LYS A 143 32.95 -20.15 -17.09
N GLU A 144 31.77 -19.87 -16.52
CA GLU A 144 31.19 -18.53 -16.50
C GLU A 144 32.16 -17.57 -15.78
N LYS A 145 33.03 -16.87 -16.53
CA LYS A 145 33.62 -15.63 -16.04
C LYS A 145 32.75 -14.48 -16.55
N SER A 146 31.68 -14.20 -15.82
CA SER A 146 30.89 -12.98 -16.03
C SER A 146 31.77 -11.75 -15.74
N SER A 147 31.83 -10.79 -16.67
CA SER A 147 32.56 -9.55 -16.43
C SER A 147 31.95 -8.79 -15.23
N PRO A 148 32.73 -8.04 -14.43
CA PRO A 148 32.20 -7.28 -13.29
C PRO A 148 31.06 -6.32 -13.68
N SER A 149 31.10 -5.75 -14.88
CA SER A 149 30.04 -4.89 -15.44
C SER A 149 28.75 -5.65 -15.69
N TYR A 150 28.84 -6.87 -16.25
CA TYR A 150 27.70 -7.75 -16.45
C TYR A 150 27.10 -8.22 -15.12
N GLN A 151 27.94 -8.60 -14.15
CA GLN A 151 27.48 -8.97 -12.81
C GLN A 151 26.73 -7.82 -12.11
N ALA A 152 27.26 -6.60 -12.21
CA ALA A 152 26.64 -5.41 -11.62
C ALA A 152 25.24 -5.15 -12.17
N GLU A 153 25.09 -5.19 -13.50
CA GLU A 153 23.81 -4.97 -14.18
C GLU A 153 22.82 -6.12 -13.91
N ARG A 154 23.30 -7.36 -13.81
CA ARG A 154 22.46 -8.51 -13.43
C ARG A 154 21.89 -8.34 -12.01
N PHE A 155 22.73 -7.97 -11.04
CA PHE A 155 22.26 -7.69 -9.69
C PHE A 155 21.29 -6.51 -9.67
N PHE A 156 21.58 -5.44 -10.42
CA PHE A 156 20.71 -4.29 -10.53
C PHE A 156 19.31 -4.65 -11.05
N ARG A 157 19.22 -5.37 -12.17
CA ARG A 157 17.94 -5.80 -12.75
C ARG A 157 17.18 -6.76 -11.86
N ARG A 158 17.89 -7.67 -11.18
CA ARG A 158 17.29 -8.56 -10.20
C ARG A 158 16.68 -7.77 -9.04
N ALA A 159 17.38 -6.74 -8.57
CA ALA A 159 16.88 -5.86 -7.53
C ALA A 159 15.66 -5.06 -7.99
N GLU A 160 15.66 -4.51 -9.21
CA GLU A 160 14.50 -3.83 -9.80
C GLU A 160 13.28 -4.74 -9.86
N TYR A 161 13.44 -5.95 -10.41
CA TYR A 161 12.38 -6.95 -10.51
C TYR A 161 11.79 -7.34 -9.15
N LEU A 162 12.62 -7.48 -8.12
CA LEU A 162 12.15 -7.79 -6.78
C LEU A 162 11.46 -6.58 -6.12
N SER A 163 11.97 -5.37 -6.35
CA SER A 163 11.41 -4.14 -5.78
C SER A 163 10.03 -3.76 -6.33
N THR A 164 9.65 -4.25 -7.51
CA THR A 164 8.32 -4.00 -8.11
C THR A 164 7.25 -4.98 -7.60
N ARG A 165 7.64 -6.11 -6.98
CA ARG A 165 6.72 -7.10 -6.39
C ARG A 165 6.49 -6.84 -4.90
N ARG A 166 6.11 -5.59 -4.57
CA ARG A 166 5.94 -5.07 -3.19
C ARG A 166 4.97 -5.84 -2.30
N ASP A 167 4.26 -6.84 -2.82
CA ASP A 167 3.26 -7.59 -2.06
C ASP A 167 3.87 -8.69 -1.14
N TYR A 168 5.20 -8.78 -1.00
CA TYR A 168 5.90 -9.78 -0.19
C TYR A 168 7.12 -9.16 0.52
N GLU A 169 7.13 -9.07 1.85
CA GLU A 169 8.27 -8.58 2.66
C GLU A 169 9.63 -9.24 2.32
N PRO A 170 9.73 -10.58 2.12
CA PRO A 170 10.99 -11.23 1.74
C PRO A 170 11.61 -10.70 0.43
N THR A 171 10.80 -10.10 -0.44
CA THR A 171 11.26 -9.53 -1.72
C THR A 171 11.92 -8.16 -1.55
N THR A 172 11.56 -7.40 -0.51
CA THR A 172 12.16 -6.09 -0.23
C THR A 172 13.57 -6.22 0.33
N ASP A 173 13.81 -7.15 1.26
CA ASP A 173 15.15 -7.48 1.75
C ASP A 173 16.03 -8.08 0.67
N SER A 174 15.48 -8.98 -0.13
CA SER A 174 16.17 -9.52 -1.30
C SER A 174 16.54 -8.40 -2.28
N ALA A 175 15.63 -7.47 -2.57
CA ALA A 175 15.91 -6.33 -3.43
C ALA A 175 17.03 -5.44 -2.85
N ARG A 176 16.97 -5.11 -1.55
CA ARG A 176 18.02 -4.35 -0.84
C ARG A 176 19.38 -5.03 -0.95
N TYR A 177 19.43 -6.36 -0.76
CA TYR A 177 20.66 -7.15 -0.91
C TYR A 177 21.25 -7.02 -2.32
N TYR A 178 20.45 -7.23 -3.35
CA TYR A 178 20.93 -7.16 -4.74
C TYR A 178 21.34 -5.73 -5.15
N TYR A 179 20.61 -4.70 -4.71
CA TYR A 179 21.06 -3.32 -4.93
C TYR A 179 22.41 -3.04 -4.27
N ARG A 180 22.66 -3.51 -3.03
CA ARG A 180 23.97 -3.33 -2.37
C ARG A 180 25.11 -4.00 -3.13
N LYS A 181 24.90 -5.23 -3.63
CA LYS A 181 25.87 -5.93 -4.48
C LYS A 181 26.14 -5.18 -5.80
N ALA A 182 25.10 -4.68 -6.45
CA ALA A 182 25.24 -3.87 -7.64
C ALA A 182 26.03 -2.58 -7.37
N MET A 183 25.77 -1.91 -6.24
CA MET A 183 26.46 -0.68 -5.83
C MET A 183 27.96 -0.87 -5.64
N GLU A 184 28.40 -1.96 -5.00
CA GLU A 184 29.83 -2.25 -4.81
C GLU A 184 30.56 -2.29 -6.15
N LEU A 185 29.98 -3.02 -7.12
CA LEU A 185 30.56 -3.17 -8.45
C LEU A 185 30.48 -1.88 -9.28
N PHE A 186 29.36 -1.16 -9.25
CA PHE A 186 29.24 0.13 -9.95
C PHE A 186 30.19 1.19 -9.37
N LYS A 187 30.45 1.16 -8.06
CA LYS A 187 31.44 2.04 -7.44
C LYS A 187 32.86 1.73 -7.94
N GLN A 188 33.24 0.46 -8.07
CA GLN A 188 34.54 0.06 -8.63
C GLN A 188 34.68 0.49 -10.09
N GLN A 189 33.60 0.37 -10.86
CA GLN A 189 33.53 0.77 -12.28
C GLN A 189 33.40 2.29 -12.48
N ARG A 190 33.26 3.07 -11.39
CA ARG A 190 32.96 4.51 -11.45
C ARG A 190 31.69 4.83 -12.27
N ASN A 191 30.72 3.91 -12.31
CA ASN A 191 29.42 4.13 -12.91
C ASN A 191 28.53 4.90 -11.92
N TRP A 192 28.77 6.20 -11.81
CA TRP A 192 28.11 7.08 -10.83
C TRP A 192 26.60 7.19 -11.05
N GLN A 193 26.15 7.15 -12.31
CA GLN A 193 24.72 7.18 -12.62
C GLN A 193 24.01 5.96 -12.02
N ARG A 194 24.47 4.73 -12.32
CA ARG A 194 23.88 3.52 -11.73
C ARG A 194 24.00 3.50 -10.21
N LEU A 195 25.09 4.02 -9.66
CA LEU A 195 25.27 4.12 -8.21
C LEU A 195 24.23 5.05 -7.57
N VAL A 196 23.95 6.22 -8.16
CA VAL A 196 22.90 7.14 -7.72
C VAL A 196 21.53 6.45 -7.78
N ILE A 197 21.23 5.76 -8.88
CA ILE A 197 19.97 5.04 -9.07
C ILE A 197 19.77 3.98 -7.97
N CYS A 198 20.78 3.16 -7.69
CA CYS A 198 20.69 2.17 -6.62
C CYS A 198 20.37 2.81 -5.25
N ASN A 199 20.98 3.95 -4.92
CA ASN A 199 20.73 4.60 -3.62
C ASN A 199 19.27 5.07 -3.50
N TYR A 200 18.75 5.80 -4.50
CA TYR A 200 17.37 6.27 -4.40
C TYR A 200 16.35 5.12 -4.56
N SER A 201 16.72 4.02 -5.24
CA SER A 201 15.87 2.82 -5.33
C SER A 201 15.80 2.09 -4.00
N ILE A 202 16.91 1.96 -3.26
CA ILE A 202 16.90 1.44 -1.89
C ILE A 202 16.07 2.35 -0.98
N ALA A 203 16.21 3.67 -1.10
CA ALA A 203 15.39 4.61 -0.34
C ALA A 203 13.88 4.37 -0.58
N ALA A 204 13.49 4.11 -1.83
CA ALA A 204 12.09 3.86 -2.19
C ALA A 204 11.51 2.59 -1.58
N ILE A 205 12.33 1.61 -1.18
CA ILE A 205 11.90 0.35 -0.54
C ILE A 205 12.29 0.27 0.95
N ALA A 206 12.85 1.34 1.52
CA ALA A 206 13.17 1.38 2.94
C ALA A 206 11.89 1.58 3.77
N ASP A 207 11.78 0.85 4.88
CA ASP A 207 10.59 0.84 5.76
C ASP A 207 10.58 2.05 6.70
N ASP A 208 11.75 2.40 7.22
CA ASP A 208 11.93 3.50 8.16
C ASP A 208 12.27 4.85 7.47
N PHE A 209 11.79 5.93 8.09
CA PHE A 209 11.94 7.31 7.66
C PHE A 209 13.42 7.74 7.58
N ASP A 210 14.19 7.50 8.64
CA ASP A 210 15.58 7.94 8.74
C ASP A 210 16.45 7.19 7.74
N GLN A 211 16.20 5.89 7.57
CA GLN A 211 16.89 5.09 6.56
C GLN A 211 16.63 5.64 5.15
N ARG A 212 15.37 5.92 4.80
CA ARG A 212 15.00 6.48 3.49
C ARG A 212 15.69 7.82 3.23
N LEU A 213 15.67 8.71 4.22
CA LEU A 213 16.29 10.04 4.11
C LEU A 213 17.81 9.95 3.94
N ARG A 214 18.48 9.06 4.68
CA ARG A 214 19.93 8.80 4.54
C ARG A 214 20.30 8.40 3.11
N TYR A 215 19.55 7.48 2.50
CA TYR A 215 19.82 7.04 1.13
C TYR A 215 19.52 8.13 0.09
N TYR A 216 18.45 8.92 0.24
CA TYR A 216 18.20 10.05 -0.66
C TYR A 216 19.28 11.13 -0.56
N ASN A 217 19.72 11.50 0.65
CA ASN A 217 20.80 12.47 0.84
C ASN A 217 22.13 11.96 0.27
N ARG A 218 22.42 10.66 0.43
CA ARG A 218 23.58 10.02 -0.18
C ARG A 218 23.50 10.03 -1.72
N ALA A 219 22.33 9.72 -2.29
CA ALA A 219 22.11 9.78 -3.73
C ALA A 219 22.33 11.20 -4.27
N LEU A 220 21.83 12.22 -3.57
CA LEU A 220 21.96 13.62 -3.96
C LEU A 220 23.43 14.07 -3.93
N ALA A 221 24.14 13.75 -2.85
CA ALA A 221 25.56 14.07 -2.72
C ALA A 221 26.42 13.41 -3.82
N LEU A 222 26.11 12.16 -4.18
CA LEU A 222 26.78 11.46 -5.27
C LEU A 222 26.46 12.09 -6.63
N ALA A 223 25.19 12.41 -6.89
CA ALA A 223 24.76 13.02 -8.14
C ALA A 223 25.40 14.40 -8.34
N GLU A 224 25.34 15.28 -7.35
CA GLU A 224 25.92 16.63 -7.43
C GLU A 224 27.44 16.61 -7.61
N LYS A 225 28.13 15.69 -6.93
CA LYS A 225 29.59 15.58 -6.97
C LYS A 225 30.12 14.99 -8.28
N HIS A 226 29.47 13.95 -8.79
CA HIS A 226 30.04 13.15 -9.88
C HIS A 226 29.31 13.30 -11.22
N LEU A 227 28.03 13.70 -11.22
CA LEU A 227 27.24 13.92 -12.43
C LEU A 227 27.02 15.42 -12.69
N GLY A 228 26.98 16.22 -11.62
CA GLY A 228 26.82 17.67 -11.66
C GLY A 228 25.43 18.13 -11.19
N LYS A 229 25.36 19.39 -10.74
CA LYS A 229 24.15 19.97 -10.13
C LYS A 229 22.95 20.09 -11.08
N ASN A 230 23.20 20.13 -12.39
CA ASN A 230 22.17 20.28 -13.44
C ASN A 230 21.94 18.97 -14.23
N HIS A 231 22.48 17.84 -13.77
CA HIS A 231 22.29 16.55 -14.43
C HIS A 231 20.87 16.00 -14.19
N ASP A 232 20.31 15.25 -15.14
CA ASP A 232 18.95 14.67 -15.08
C ASP A 232 18.73 13.84 -13.79
N GLU A 233 19.68 12.96 -13.46
CA GLU A 233 19.62 12.18 -12.21
C GLU A 233 19.62 13.04 -10.93
N THR A 234 20.27 14.21 -10.95
CA THR A 234 20.19 15.16 -9.84
C THR A 234 18.75 15.67 -9.70
N GLY A 235 18.09 16.02 -10.81
CA GLY A 235 16.67 16.37 -10.85
C GLY A 235 15.77 15.24 -10.31
N ARG A 236 15.98 13.99 -10.74
CA ARG A 236 15.21 12.82 -10.25
C ARG A 236 15.36 12.58 -8.75
N VAL A 237 16.56 12.76 -8.20
CA VAL A 237 16.78 12.62 -6.75
C VAL A 237 16.08 13.75 -6.00
N LEU A 238 16.18 14.99 -6.47
CA LEU A 238 15.50 16.14 -5.87
C LEU A 238 13.98 15.97 -5.86
N TYR A 239 13.39 15.50 -6.97
CA TYR A 239 11.97 15.16 -7.06
C TYR A 239 11.56 14.15 -5.99
N ARG A 240 12.31 13.04 -5.85
CA ARG A 240 12.02 11.99 -4.87
C ARG A 240 12.14 12.49 -3.44
N LEU A 241 13.19 13.25 -3.15
CA LEU A 241 13.39 13.84 -1.83
C LEU A 241 12.32 14.89 -1.50
N GLY A 242 11.92 15.72 -2.47
CA GLY A 242 10.82 16.67 -2.32
C GLY A 242 9.48 15.98 -2.06
N SER A 243 9.19 14.90 -2.79
CA SER A 243 8.01 14.06 -2.56
C SER A 243 8.00 13.45 -1.16
N HIS A 244 9.17 13.00 -0.68
CA HIS A 244 9.33 12.48 0.67
C HIS A 244 9.06 13.55 1.74
N TYR A 245 9.68 14.73 1.67
CA TYR A 245 9.39 15.82 2.61
C TYR A 245 7.92 16.26 2.57
N SER A 246 7.32 16.29 1.37
CA SER A 246 5.90 16.56 1.21
C SER A 246 5.08 15.57 2.03
N TYR A 247 5.31 14.26 1.88
CA TYR A 247 4.60 13.20 2.61
C TYR A 247 4.56 13.47 4.12
N PHE A 248 5.68 13.85 4.72
CA PHE A 248 5.84 14.10 6.16
C PHE A 248 5.48 15.52 6.62
N GLY A 249 5.01 16.40 5.73
CA GLY A 249 4.46 17.70 6.10
C GLY A 249 5.45 18.87 6.07
N ASP A 250 6.73 18.64 5.72
CA ASP A 250 7.70 19.71 5.51
C ASP A 250 7.55 20.31 4.10
N TYR A 251 6.45 21.04 3.92
CA TYR A 251 6.05 21.55 2.61
C TYR A 251 7.01 22.60 2.03
N ASN A 252 7.68 23.39 2.87
CA ASN A 252 8.62 24.42 2.41
C ASN A 252 9.88 23.80 1.81
N ARG A 253 10.48 22.81 2.48
CA ARG A 253 11.61 22.07 1.90
C ARG A 253 11.18 21.29 0.66
N ALA A 254 10.00 20.67 0.70
CA ALA A 254 9.46 19.96 -0.45
C ALA A 254 9.32 20.85 -1.69
N LEU A 255 8.78 22.07 -1.55
CA LEU A 255 8.66 23.03 -2.65
C LEU A 255 10.01 23.46 -3.20
N THR A 256 10.98 23.74 -2.33
CA THR A 256 12.33 24.16 -2.75
C THR A 256 13.00 23.08 -3.61
N LEU A 257 12.91 21.82 -3.17
CA LEU A 257 13.49 20.67 -3.89
C LEU A 257 12.75 20.38 -5.20
N ALA A 258 11.41 20.41 -5.18
CA ALA A 258 10.59 20.18 -6.37
C ALA A 258 10.76 21.28 -7.43
N GLN A 259 10.89 22.54 -7.02
CA GLN A 259 11.17 23.65 -7.93
C GLN A 259 12.54 23.49 -8.57
N ARG A 260 13.57 23.13 -7.79
CA ARG A 260 14.90 22.89 -8.33
C ARG A 260 14.93 21.70 -9.30
N ALA A 261 14.17 20.65 -9.03
CA ALA A 261 14.01 19.53 -9.97
C ALA A 261 13.36 19.98 -11.29
N LEU A 262 12.27 20.76 -11.19
CA LEU A 262 11.57 21.34 -12.34
C LEU A 262 12.51 22.20 -13.20
N ASP A 263 13.30 23.08 -12.58
CA ASP A 263 14.23 23.96 -13.28
C ASP A 263 15.30 23.16 -14.06
N ILE A 264 15.80 22.07 -13.48
CA ILE A 264 16.78 21.18 -14.14
C ILE A 264 16.14 20.47 -15.34
N HIS A 265 14.97 19.85 -15.16
CA HIS A 265 14.34 19.10 -16.25
C HIS A 265 13.87 20.03 -17.38
N LEU A 266 13.38 21.24 -17.06
CA LEU A 266 13.06 22.27 -18.06
C LEU A 266 14.29 22.72 -18.84
N ALA A 267 15.41 22.97 -18.15
CA ALA A 267 16.65 23.40 -18.81
C ALA A 267 17.22 22.31 -19.74
N ASN A 268 17.09 21.04 -19.38
CA ASN A 268 17.66 19.93 -20.13
C ASN A 268 16.78 19.46 -21.31
N HIS A 269 15.46 19.48 -21.16
CA HIS A 269 14.53 18.84 -22.12
C HIS A 269 13.41 19.77 -22.62
N GLY A 270 13.27 20.98 -22.06
CA GLY A 270 12.16 21.88 -22.36
C GLY A 270 10.85 21.48 -21.68
N GLU A 271 9.74 22.13 -22.08
CA GLU A 271 8.44 21.96 -21.40
C GLU A 271 7.77 20.59 -21.65
N VAL A 272 8.00 19.99 -22.82
CA VAL A 272 7.28 18.77 -23.26
C VAL A 272 8.11 17.53 -22.89
N TYR A 273 8.20 17.24 -21.59
CA TYR A 273 8.97 16.11 -21.04
C TYR A 273 8.23 15.44 -19.87
N PRO A 274 8.19 14.09 -19.78
CA PRO A 274 7.43 13.39 -18.73
C PRO A 274 7.82 13.76 -17.29
N GLN A 275 9.10 14.05 -17.02
CA GLN A 275 9.56 14.41 -15.68
C GLN A 275 9.10 15.83 -15.31
N VAL A 276 8.97 16.74 -16.28
CA VAL A 276 8.39 18.08 -16.05
C VAL A 276 6.93 17.96 -15.61
N PHE A 277 6.17 17.04 -16.20
CA PHE A 277 4.82 16.71 -15.70
C PHE A 277 4.86 16.21 -14.25
N GLY A 278 5.81 15.33 -13.92
CA GLY A 278 6.02 14.82 -12.57
C GLY A 278 6.28 15.94 -11.55
N ASP A 279 7.23 16.83 -11.85
CA ASP A 279 7.61 17.93 -10.97
C ASP A 279 6.47 18.93 -10.76
N LEU A 280 5.80 19.36 -11.84
CA LEU A 280 4.63 20.23 -11.76
C LEU A 280 3.50 19.59 -10.94
N SER A 281 3.25 18.29 -11.14
CA SER A 281 2.25 17.53 -10.38
C SER A 281 2.59 17.46 -8.89
N LEU A 282 3.86 17.30 -8.54
CA LEU A 282 4.33 17.30 -7.15
C LEU A 282 4.14 18.68 -6.52
N ILE A 283 4.55 19.76 -7.19
CA ILE A 283 4.36 21.13 -6.69
C ILE A 283 2.87 21.43 -6.47
N GLY A 284 2.02 21.09 -7.43
CA GLY A 284 0.57 21.23 -7.29
C GLY A 284 0.00 20.41 -6.12
N SER A 285 0.51 19.19 -5.90
CA SER A 285 0.14 18.37 -4.74
C SER A 285 0.55 19.01 -3.40
N ILE A 286 1.75 19.60 -3.33
CA ILE A 286 2.23 20.28 -2.12
C ILE A 286 1.36 21.49 -1.81
N TYR A 287 1.07 22.35 -2.80
CA TYR A 287 0.19 23.49 -2.60
C TYR A 287 -1.23 23.09 -2.16
N ARG A 288 -1.78 22.01 -2.71
CA ARG A 288 -3.08 21.46 -2.26
C ARG A 288 -3.04 21.09 -0.78
N ARG A 289 -1.97 20.41 -0.32
CA ARG A 289 -1.83 20.01 1.09
C ARG A 289 -1.62 21.20 2.03
N MET A 290 -1.05 22.29 1.54
CA MET A 290 -0.98 23.57 2.24
C MET A 290 -2.30 24.37 2.19
N LYS A 291 -3.36 23.83 1.57
CA LYS A 291 -4.63 24.52 1.31
C LYS A 291 -4.50 25.80 0.47
N LYS A 292 -3.43 25.91 -0.33
CA LYS A 292 -3.18 27.01 -1.29
C LYS A 292 -3.72 26.61 -2.66
N TYR A 293 -5.04 26.56 -2.79
CA TYR A 293 -5.70 25.88 -3.90
C TYR A 293 -5.48 26.54 -5.27
N ASP A 294 -5.43 27.87 -5.36
CA ASP A 294 -5.19 28.58 -6.64
C ASP A 294 -3.87 28.16 -7.29
N LYS A 295 -2.79 28.12 -6.49
CA LYS A 295 -1.48 27.64 -6.96
C LYS A 295 -1.51 26.15 -7.29
N ALA A 296 -2.24 25.35 -6.52
CA ALA A 296 -2.39 23.93 -6.81
C ALA A 296 -3.04 23.70 -8.19
N ILE A 297 -4.10 24.47 -8.50
CA ILE A 297 -4.80 24.44 -9.78
C ILE A 297 -3.87 24.88 -10.92
N GLU A 298 -3.17 26.01 -10.76
CA GLU A 298 -2.24 26.54 -11.76
C GLU A 298 -1.20 25.48 -12.17
N TYR A 299 -0.49 24.90 -11.20
CA TYR A 299 0.54 23.90 -11.47
C TYR A 299 -0.04 22.59 -12.03
N ARG A 300 -1.25 22.18 -11.60
CA ARG A 300 -1.92 21.00 -12.15
C ARG A 300 -2.42 21.20 -13.58
N GLN A 301 -2.89 22.40 -13.94
CA GLN A 301 -3.24 22.75 -15.31
C GLN A 301 -2.01 22.78 -16.22
N ARG A 302 -0.89 23.32 -15.74
CA ARG A 302 0.39 23.25 -16.46
C ARG A 302 0.83 21.80 -16.68
N ALA A 303 0.75 20.95 -15.66
CA ALA A 303 1.06 19.53 -15.77
C ALA A 303 0.14 18.82 -16.79
N LEU A 304 -1.18 19.08 -16.73
CA LEU A 304 -2.17 18.56 -17.68
C LEU A 304 -1.81 18.95 -19.12
N ASN A 305 -1.44 20.20 -19.38
CA ASN A 305 -1.06 20.68 -20.72
C ASN A 305 0.19 19.94 -21.25
N VAL A 306 1.23 19.78 -20.41
CA VAL A 306 2.43 18.99 -20.78
C VAL A 306 2.02 17.57 -21.19
N LEU A 307 1.19 16.92 -20.38
CA LEU A 307 0.80 15.55 -20.61
C LEU A 307 -0.09 15.37 -21.85
N SER A 308 -1.02 16.29 -22.09
CA SER A 308 -1.84 16.31 -23.30
C SER A 308 -1.01 16.52 -24.58
N LYS A 309 0.11 17.26 -24.50
CA LYS A 309 1.05 17.40 -25.63
C LYS A 309 1.87 16.13 -25.89
N ILE A 310 2.24 15.39 -24.83
CA ILE A 310 3.06 14.16 -24.97
C ILE A 310 2.22 13.00 -25.52
N TRP A 311 1.05 12.75 -24.94
CA TRP A 311 0.29 11.52 -25.18
C TRP A 311 -1.06 11.73 -25.90
N GLY A 312 -1.45 12.99 -26.13
CA GLY A 312 -2.76 13.34 -26.66
C GLY A 312 -3.84 13.47 -25.57
N PRO A 313 -5.00 14.09 -25.89
CA PRO A 313 -6.02 14.48 -24.91
C PRO A 313 -6.82 13.31 -24.34
N THR A 314 -6.78 12.14 -24.98
CA THR A 314 -7.54 10.96 -24.57
C THR A 314 -6.72 10.01 -23.71
N HIS A 315 -5.40 10.17 -23.59
CA HIS A 315 -4.57 9.21 -22.85
C HIS A 315 -5.00 9.04 -21.37
N GLN A 316 -4.88 7.83 -20.83
CA GLN A 316 -5.29 7.51 -19.45
C GLN A 316 -4.66 8.44 -18.40
N ASP A 317 -3.41 8.84 -18.58
CA ASP A 317 -2.75 9.76 -17.65
C ASP A 317 -3.35 11.18 -17.67
N VAL A 318 -3.94 11.60 -18.79
CA VAL A 318 -4.73 12.84 -18.87
C VAL A 318 -5.99 12.72 -18.02
N GLY A 319 -6.65 11.55 -18.05
CA GLY A 319 -7.73 11.22 -17.12
C GLY A 319 -7.30 11.30 -15.66
N ASN A 320 -6.12 10.76 -15.31
CA ASN A 320 -5.55 10.89 -13.96
C ASN A 320 -5.27 12.35 -13.55
N SER A 321 -4.90 13.20 -14.50
CA SER A 321 -4.65 14.63 -14.26
C SER A 321 -5.96 15.40 -14.02
N TYR A 322 -7.03 15.11 -14.77
CA TYR A 322 -8.36 15.65 -14.49
C TYR A 322 -8.89 15.21 -13.13
N LYS A 323 -8.71 13.94 -12.76
CA LYS A 323 -9.03 13.43 -11.42
C LYS A 323 -8.33 14.21 -10.30
N ALA A 324 -7.07 14.60 -10.52
CA ALA A 324 -6.31 15.39 -9.55
C ALA A 324 -6.85 16.83 -9.42
N LEU A 325 -7.32 17.44 -10.51
CA LEU A 325 -8.01 18.73 -10.48
C LEU A 325 -9.36 18.62 -9.76
N GLY A 326 -10.16 17.59 -10.08
CA GLY A 326 -11.44 17.32 -9.40
C GLY A 326 -11.28 17.20 -7.89
N LYS A 327 -10.21 16.53 -7.43
CA LYS A 327 -9.86 16.45 -6.01
C LYS A 327 -9.59 17.82 -5.37
N ILE A 328 -8.89 18.71 -6.08
CA ILE A 328 -8.61 20.06 -5.55
C ILE A 328 -9.90 20.86 -5.39
N TYR A 329 -10.79 20.82 -6.39
CA TYR A 329 -12.09 21.49 -6.30
C TYR A 329 -12.98 20.90 -5.20
N ALA A 330 -12.95 19.58 -5.00
CA ALA A 330 -13.64 18.94 -3.89
C ALA A 330 -13.11 19.41 -2.52
N ASP A 331 -11.78 19.54 -2.36
CA ASP A 331 -11.17 20.06 -1.13
C ASP A 331 -11.51 21.56 -0.87
N MET A 332 -11.89 22.30 -1.91
CA MET A 332 -12.36 23.69 -1.84
C MET A 332 -13.86 23.79 -1.50
N GLY A 333 -14.61 22.70 -1.61
CA GLY A 333 -16.08 22.72 -1.56
C GLY A 333 -16.76 23.14 -2.87
N GLU A 334 -16.00 23.27 -3.98
CA GLU A 334 -16.55 23.56 -5.31
C GLU A 334 -16.99 22.25 -6.00
N PHE A 335 -18.05 21.64 -5.49
CA PHE A 335 -18.47 20.29 -5.86
C PHE A 335 -18.88 20.15 -7.33
N ASP A 336 -19.56 21.13 -7.92
CA ASP A 336 -19.97 21.09 -9.33
C ASP A 336 -18.77 20.97 -10.28
N LYS A 337 -17.71 21.75 -10.03
CA LYS A 337 -16.47 21.67 -10.80
C LYS A 337 -15.75 20.36 -10.55
N ALA A 338 -15.75 19.88 -9.30
CA ALA A 338 -15.17 18.59 -8.98
C ALA A 338 -15.84 17.47 -9.77
N ILE A 339 -17.17 17.41 -9.79
CA ILE A 339 -17.99 16.47 -10.57
C ILE A 339 -17.63 16.57 -12.05
N GLU A 340 -17.59 17.78 -12.62
CA GLU A 340 -17.22 17.99 -14.02
C GLU A 340 -15.86 17.37 -14.36
N PHE A 341 -14.84 17.60 -13.53
CA PHE A 341 -13.49 17.06 -13.72
C PHE A 341 -13.42 15.55 -13.53
N TYR A 342 -14.14 14.98 -12.55
CA TYR A 342 -14.23 13.54 -12.36
C TYR A 342 -14.97 12.86 -13.52
N GLU A 343 -16.02 13.47 -14.07
CA GLU A 343 -16.73 12.97 -15.25
C GLU A 343 -15.84 12.99 -16.51
N ARG A 344 -15.06 14.06 -16.72
CA ARG A 344 -14.06 14.10 -17.80
C ARG A 344 -13.04 12.97 -17.67
N ALA A 345 -12.53 12.74 -16.45
CA ALA A 345 -11.61 11.63 -16.17
C ALA A 345 -12.27 10.27 -16.45
N ARG A 346 -13.52 10.07 -16.01
CA ARG A 346 -14.28 8.84 -16.22
C ARG A 346 -14.48 8.54 -17.70
N LYS A 347 -14.89 9.54 -18.51
CA LYS A 347 -15.06 9.39 -19.96
C LYS A 347 -13.77 8.97 -20.66
N ILE A 348 -12.63 9.53 -20.26
CA ILE A 348 -11.31 9.13 -20.77
C ILE A 348 -10.99 7.68 -20.37
N HIS A 349 -11.17 7.31 -19.11
CA HIS A 349 -10.88 5.95 -18.66
C HIS A 349 -11.78 4.90 -19.31
N ALA A 350 -13.04 5.23 -19.59
CA ALA A 350 -13.99 4.36 -20.29
C ALA A 350 -13.66 4.14 -21.77
N PHE A 351 -12.88 5.03 -22.40
CA PHE A 351 -12.48 4.86 -23.81
C PHE A 351 -11.42 3.77 -24.00
N TYR A 352 -10.50 3.60 -23.04
CA TYR A 352 -9.34 2.68 -23.16
C TYR A 352 -9.52 1.36 -22.44
N ASN A 353 -10.47 1.27 -21.52
CA ASN A 353 -10.70 0.07 -20.76
C ASN A 353 -12.08 -0.48 -21.08
N ASP A 354 -12.21 -1.80 -21.10
CA ASP A 354 -13.53 -2.43 -21.03
C ASP A 354 -14.29 -1.87 -19.81
N GLU A 355 -15.62 -1.87 -19.91
CA GLU A 355 -16.53 -1.35 -18.87
C GLU A 355 -16.22 -1.91 -17.47
N ILE A 356 -15.60 -3.10 -17.44
CA ILE A 356 -15.09 -3.83 -16.27
C ILE A 356 -13.57 -3.60 -16.14
N SER A 357 -13.16 -2.51 -15.49
CA SER A 357 -11.75 -2.20 -15.23
C SER A 357 -11.51 -1.50 -13.90
N VAL A 358 -10.27 -1.61 -13.39
CA VAL A 358 -9.83 -0.98 -12.12
C VAL A 358 -10.06 0.55 -12.15
N THR A 359 -9.86 1.18 -13.30
CA THR A 359 -10.04 2.62 -13.51
C THR A 359 -11.52 3.03 -13.53
N SER A 360 -12.40 2.17 -14.04
CA SER A 360 -13.85 2.39 -14.10
C SER A 360 -14.47 2.47 -12.70
N HIS A 361 -14.25 1.47 -11.84
CA HIS A 361 -14.84 1.49 -10.48
C HIS A 361 -14.26 2.61 -9.60
N MET A 362 -12.97 2.95 -9.74
CA MET A 362 -12.35 4.03 -8.97
C MET A 362 -12.94 5.41 -9.34
N SER A 363 -13.30 5.60 -10.61
CA SER A 363 -13.92 6.84 -11.08
C SER A 363 -15.31 7.01 -10.45
N TYR A 364 -16.13 5.96 -10.43
CA TYR A 364 -17.44 5.98 -9.76
C TYR A 364 -17.34 6.21 -8.24
N LEU A 365 -16.34 5.63 -7.56
CA LEU A 365 -16.17 5.89 -6.12
C LEU A 365 -15.85 7.34 -5.83
N HIS A 366 -14.98 7.96 -6.62
CA HIS A 366 -14.65 9.37 -6.41
C HIS A 366 -15.84 10.29 -6.72
N LEU A 367 -16.61 10.00 -7.77
CA LEU A 367 -17.86 10.71 -8.02
C LEU A 367 -18.82 10.56 -6.85
N GLY A 368 -19.01 9.34 -6.35
CA GLY A 368 -19.86 9.09 -5.19
C GLY A 368 -19.38 9.81 -3.93
N GLU A 369 -18.07 9.87 -3.68
CA GLU A 369 -17.49 10.65 -2.58
C GLU A 369 -17.76 12.15 -2.72
N VAL A 370 -17.72 12.70 -3.94
CA VAL A 370 -18.02 14.12 -4.15
C VAL A 370 -19.51 14.41 -4.03
N TYR A 371 -20.38 13.56 -4.57
CA TYR A 371 -21.82 13.68 -4.41
C TYR A 371 -22.22 13.58 -2.92
N MET A 372 -21.58 12.70 -2.14
CA MET A 372 -21.74 12.67 -0.68
C MET A 372 -21.42 14.02 -0.02
N LEU A 373 -20.31 14.66 -0.42
CA LEU A 373 -19.91 15.96 0.12
C LEU A 373 -20.85 17.09 -0.33
N ALA A 374 -21.40 16.98 -1.55
CA ALA A 374 -22.43 17.87 -2.08
C ALA A 374 -23.81 17.64 -1.46
N SER A 375 -23.95 16.67 -0.55
CA SER A 375 -25.23 16.21 0.03
C SER A 375 -26.23 15.65 -0.98
N ASP A 376 -25.78 15.28 -2.18
CA ASP A 376 -26.56 14.57 -3.18
C ASP A 376 -26.38 13.05 -2.98
N TYR A 377 -27.08 12.53 -1.97
CA TYR A 377 -26.90 11.16 -1.53
C TYR A 377 -27.47 10.13 -2.51
N GLU A 378 -28.45 10.52 -3.33
CA GLU A 378 -29.06 9.66 -4.33
C GLU A 378 -28.05 9.34 -5.43
N GLU A 379 -27.41 10.36 -6.01
CA GLU A 379 -26.37 10.16 -7.01
C GLU A 379 -25.10 9.55 -6.43
N ALA A 380 -24.79 9.84 -5.17
CA ALA A 380 -23.69 9.18 -4.47
C ALA A 380 -23.89 7.66 -4.40
N LYS A 381 -25.09 7.23 -3.98
CA LYS A 381 -25.50 5.83 -3.89
C LYS A 381 -25.46 5.16 -5.27
N ALA A 382 -26.02 5.79 -6.30
CA ALA A 382 -25.98 5.27 -7.67
C ALA A 382 -24.54 5.05 -8.17
N CYS A 383 -23.64 5.99 -7.86
CA CYS A 383 -22.22 5.85 -8.17
C CYS A 383 -21.57 4.68 -7.39
N PHE A 384 -21.84 4.55 -6.09
CA PHE A 384 -21.29 3.45 -5.29
C PHE A 384 -21.82 2.07 -5.72
N GLU A 385 -23.08 1.98 -6.15
CA GLU A 385 -23.68 0.75 -6.69
C GLU A 385 -23.02 0.32 -8.01
N LYS A 386 -22.79 1.26 -8.93
CA LYS A 386 -22.02 0.99 -10.16
C LYS A 386 -20.60 0.53 -9.84
N ALA A 387 -19.94 1.17 -8.87
CA ALA A 387 -18.61 0.75 -8.43
C ALA A 387 -18.62 -0.66 -7.80
N LEU A 388 -19.66 -1.00 -7.04
CA LEU A 388 -19.86 -2.32 -6.45
C LEU A 388 -20.03 -3.39 -7.53
N GLU A 389 -20.87 -3.15 -8.53
CA GLU A 389 -21.12 -4.09 -9.64
C GLU A 389 -19.82 -4.41 -10.39
N ILE A 390 -19.04 -3.39 -10.76
CA ILE A 390 -17.76 -3.57 -11.45
C ILE A 390 -16.79 -4.36 -10.56
N ARG A 391 -16.71 -4.04 -9.26
CA ARG A 391 -15.84 -4.75 -8.31
C ARG A 391 -16.23 -6.21 -8.14
N GLN A 392 -17.52 -6.53 -8.12
CA GLN A 392 -17.99 -7.91 -8.03
C GLN A 392 -17.62 -8.71 -9.28
N LYS A 393 -17.75 -8.10 -10.47
CA LYS A 393 -17.32 -8.71 -11.74
C LYS A 393 -15.80 -8.95 -11.77
N MET A 394 -15.00 -8.04 -11.21
CA MET A 394 -13.55 -8.15 -11.21
C MET A 394 -12.95 -9.07 -10.14
N TYR A 395 -13.46 -9.00 -8.91
CA TYR A 395 -12.80 -9.60 -7.74
C TYR A 395 -13.61 -10.75 -7.11
N GLY A 396 -14.73 -11.15 -7.71
CA GLY A 396 -15.65 -12.13 -7.13
C GLY A 396 -16.51 -11.51 -6.02
N LYS A 397 -17.04 -12.32 -5.09
CA LYS A 397 -18.01 -11.86 -4.06
C LYS A 397 -17.41 -11.47 -2.71
N PHE A 398 -16.19 -11.93 -2.38
CA PHE A 398 -15.63 -11.85 -1.02
C PHE A 398 -14.40 -10.95 -0.88
N HIS A 399 -14.07 -10.15 -1.89
CA HIS A 399 -12.93 -9.23 -1.84
C HIS A 399 -13.20 -8.02 -0.93
N GLY A 400 -12.21 -7.56 -0.15
CA GLY A 400 -12.37 -6.43 0.79
C GLY A 400 -12.80 -5.10 0.16
N HIS A 401 -12.63 -4.94 -1.16
CA HIS A 401 -13.19 -3.80 -1.92
C HIS A 401 -14.72 -3.79 -1.99
N ILE A 402 -15.35 -4.96 -1.94
CA ILE A 402 -16.81 -5.12 -1.96
C ILE A 402 -17.40 -4.65 -0.63
N ALA A 403 -16.80 -5.06 0.49
CA ALA A 403 -17.17 -4.55 1.82
C ALA A 403 -17.08 -3.02 1.88
N ARG A 404 -16.00 -2.43 1.36
CA ARG A 404 -15.85 -0.96 1.32
C ARG A 404 -16.92 -0.27 0.48
N ALA A 405 -17.38 -0.89 -0.60
CA ALA A 405 -18.46 -0.34 -1.42
C ALA A 405 -19.81 -0.42 -0.68
N HIS A 406 -20.13 -1.56 -0.06
CA HIS A 406 -21.31 -1.68 0.81
C HIS A 406 -21.30 -0.66 1.95
N LEU A 407 -20.16 -0.45 2.61
CA LEU A 407 -20.02 0.60 3.64
C LEU A 407 -20.25 2.01 3.07
N ALA A 408 -19.84 2.29 1.83
CA ALA A 408 -20.06 3.60 1.21
C ALA A 408 -21.56 3.83 0.90
N ILE A 409 -22.24 2.83 0.36
CA ILE A 409 -23.69 2.84 0.15
C ILE A 409 -24.41 3.04 1.48
N ALA A 410 -24.03 2.29 2.52
CA ALA A 410 -24.61 2.42 3.85
C ALA A 410 -24.48 3.83 4.44
N LYS A 411 -23.34 4.49 4.21
CA LYS A 411 -23.14 5.89 4.63
C LYS A 411 -24.08 6.83 3.89
N ALA A 412 -24.22 6.69 2.57
CA ALA A 412 -25.16 7.49 1.79
C ALA A 412 -26.60 7.31 2.30
N SER A 413 -27.05 6.07 2.46
CA SER A 413 -28.39 5.76 2.98
C SER A 413 -28.61 6.28 4.41
N PHE A 414 -27.59 6.21 5.28
CA PHE A 414 -27.68 6.78 6.63
C PHE A 414 -27.89 8.30 6.59
N MET A 415 -27.21 9.02 5.70
CA MET A 415 -27.36 10.46 5.56
C MET A 415 -28.74 10.85 5.00
N GLU A 416 -29.34 10.01 4.14
CA GLU A 416 -30.73 10.12 3.68
C GLU A 416 -31.77 9.75 4.75
N LYS A 417 -31.32 9.21 5.90
CA LYS A 417 -32.16 8.58 6.93
C LYS A 417 -32.93 7.34 6.41
N ASP A 418 -32.47 6.74 5.32
CA ASP A 418 -32.88 5.40 4.85
C ASP A 418 -32.12 4.34 5.68
N TYR A 419 -32.53 4.20 6.93
CA TYR A 419 -31.87 3.32 7.88
C TYR A 419 -32.01 1.83 7.52
N GLU A 420 -33.11 1.44 6.88
CA GLU A 420 -33.33 0.06 6.44
C GLU A 420 -32.35 -0.35 5.35
N ASN A 421 -32.09 0.51 4.35
CA ASN A 421 -31.05 0.21 3.37
C ASN A 421 -29.66 0.23 4.05
N ALA A 422 -29.38 1.25 4.88
CA ALA A 422 -28.10 1.38 5.56
C ALA A 422 -27.73 0.13 6.38
N ILE A 423 -28.66 -0.39 7.19
CA ILE A 423 -28.40 -1.55 8.04
C ILE A 423 -28.17 -2.82 7.22
N ASN A 424 -28.94 -3.02 6.15
CA ASN A 424 -28.80 -4.16 5.25
C ASN A 424 -27.45 -4.16 4.52
N GLN A 425 -26.99 -2.98 4.08
CA GLN A 425 -25.68 -2.85 3.43
C GLN A 425 -24.53 -3.09 4.41
N LEU A 426 -24.66 -2.65 5.66
CA LEU A 426 -23.68 -2.94 6.71
C LEU A 426 -23.61 -4.44 7.00
N GLN A 427 -24.74 -5.13 7.04
CA GLN A 427 -24.78 -6.58 7.22
C GLN A 427 -24.09 -7.31 6.07
N LYS A 428 -24.34 -6.91 4.81
CA LYS A 428 -23.62 -7.44 3.63
C LYS A 428 -22.12 -7.18 3.75
N SER A 429 -21.73 -5.99 4.22
CA SER A 429 -20.32 -5.66 4.43
C SER A 429 -19.65 -6.54 5.50
N LEU A 430 -20.35 -6.89 6.58
CA LEU A 430 -19.83 -7.80 7.61
C LEU A 430 -19.65 -9.21 7.06
N LYS A 431 -20.62 -9.74 6.31
CA LYS A 431 -20.53 -11.06 5.66
C LYS A 431 -19.30 -11.18 4.75
N VAL A 432 -18.94 -10.11 4.05
CA VAL A 432 -17.75 -10.07 3.19
C VAL A 432 -16.45 -10.08 4.00
N LEU A 433 -16.42 -9.40 5.15
CA LEU A 433 -15.19 -9.25 5.97
C LEU A 433 -14.95 -10.39 6.96
N PHE A 434 -15.99 -11.17 7.28
CA PHE A 434 -15.93 -12.29 8.21
C PHE A 434 -16.36 -13.59 7.51
N PRO A 435 -15.41 -14.29 6.85
CA PRO A 435 -15.68 -15.61 6.28
C PRO A 435 -16.24 -16.56 7.35
N GLY A 436 -17.41 -17.16 7.10
CA GLY A 436 -18.12 -18.01 8.07
C GLY A 436 -19.26 -17.31 8.82
N PHE A 437 -19.35 -15.98 8.74
CA PHE A 437 -20.50 -15.22 9.24
C PHE A 437 -21.52 -15.02 8.11
N ASP A 438 -22.66 -15.73 8.18
CA ASP A 438 -23.72 -15.65 7.16
C ASP A 438 -25.10 -15.26 7.72
N SER A 439 -25.16 -14.69 8.93
CA SER A 439 -26.44 -14.27 9.52
C SER A 439 -27.12 -13.20 8.66
N ALA A 440 -28.36 -13.46 8.26
CA ALA A 440 -29.24 -12.45 7.64
C ALA A 440 -29.87 -11.51 8.67
N ASP A 441 -29.87 -11.89 9.96
CA ASP A 441 -30.37 -11.03 11.02
C ASP A 441 -29.42 -9.85 11.23
N VAL A 442 -29.91 -8.66 10.91
CA VAL A 442 -29.17 -7.40 11.05
C VAL A 442 -28.85 -7.05 12.50
N TYR A 443 -29.50 -7.69 13.47
CA TYR A 443 -29.23 -7.51 14.89
C TYR A 443 -28.14 -8.45 15.44
N VAL A 444 -27.60 -9.34 14.61
CA VAL A 444 -26.51 -10.25 14.98
C VAL A 444 -25.19 -9.71 14.42
N ASN A 445 -24.15 -9.71 15.26
CA ASN A 445 -22.79 -9.32 14.91
C ASN A 445 -21.85 -10.54 14.88
N PRO A 446 -20.77 -10.51 14.08
CA PRO A 446 -19.72 -11.52 14.16
C PRO A 446 -18.91 -11.39 15.46
N LEU A 447 -18.38 -12.51 15.96
CA LEU A 447 -17.53 -12.53 17.16
C LEU A 447 -16.20 -11.80 16.92
N ILE A 448 -15.95 -10.75 17.69
CA ILE A 448 -14.80 -9.87 17.51
C ILE A 448 -13.51 -10.45 18.10
N GLU A 449 -13.62 -11.42 19.00
CA GLU A 449 -12.51 -12.13 19.64
C GLU A 449 -11.60 -12.83 18.60
N SER A 450 -12.13 -13.08 17.39
CA SER A 450 -11.39 -13.62 16.26
C SER A 450 -10.50 -12.60 15.52
N VAL A 451 -10.58 -11.30 15.88
CA VAL A 451 -9.84 -10.22 15.22
C VAL A 451 -8.68 -9.78 16.11
N SER A 452 -7.44 -10.18 15.79
CA SER A 452 -6.26 -9.77 16.59
C SER A 452 -5.61 -8.47 16.08
N ARG A 453 -5.85 -8.06 14.83
CA ARG A 453 -5.36 -6.81 14.24
C ARG A 453 -6.46 -5.79 14.01
N PHE A 454 -6.12 -4.51 14.21
CA PHE A 454 -7.06 -3.43 13.92
C PHE A 454 -7.40 -3.37 12.43
N ARG A 455 -8.68 -3.53 12.13
CA ARG A 455 -9.25 -3.41 10.78
C ARG A 455 -10.12 -2.15 10.72
N PRO A 456 -9.62 -1.03 10.15
CA PRO A 456 -10.37 0.23 10.11
C PRO A 456 -11.74 0.12 9.43
N ALA A 457 -11.88 -0.77 8.44
CA ALA A 457 -13.17 -1.01 7.78
C ALA A 457 -14.19 -1.59 8.75
N VAL A 458 -13.81 -2.60 9.53
CA VAL A 458 -14.66 -3.25 10.54
C VAL A 458 -15.05 -2.26 11.62
N PHE A 459 -14.08 -1.50 12.15
CA PHE A 459 -14.35 -0.43 13.12
C PHE A 459 -15.41 0.56 12.60
N ASN A 460 -15.22 1.09 11.38
CA ASN A 460 -16.18 2.04 10.81
C ASN A 460 -17.57 1.42 10.55
N ILE A 461 -17.65 0.11 10.28
CA ILE A 461 -18.92 -0.60 10.11
C ILE A 461 -19.67 -0.65 11.45
N PHE A 462 -19.03 -1.08 12.53
CA PHE A 462 -19.68 -1.16 13.84
C PHE A 462 -20.13 0.21 14.35
N VAL A 463 -19.29 1.25 14.21
CA VAL A 463 -19.67 2.62 14.58
C VAL A 463 -20.89 3.08 13.79
N LEU A 464 -20.92 2.87 12.47
CA LEU A 464 -22.06 3.28 11.66
C LEU A 464 -23.30 2.43 11.93
N LYS A 465 -23.14 1.12 12.16
CA LYS A 465 -24.22 0.19 12.51
C LYS A 465 -24.91 0.60 13.80
N GLY A 466 -24.14 0.97 14.83
CA GLY A 466 -24.66 1.52 16.07
C GLY A 466 -25.48 2.80 15.85
N LYS A 467 -24.96 3.75 15.05
CA LYS A 467 -25.67 5.01 14.74
C LYS A 467 -26.96 4.78 13.94
N VAL A 468 -26.94 3.86 12.98
CA VAL A 468 -28.13 3.48 12.20
C VAL A 468 -29.20 2.90 13.13
N LEU A 469 -28.83 1.95 14.00
CA LEU A 469 -29.75 1.31 14.95
C LEU A 469 -30.34 2.32 15.96
N GLN A 470 -29.54 3.24 16.47
CA GLN A 470 -30.03 4.37 17.28
C GLN A 470 -31.04 5.23 16.50
N GLY A 471 -30.73 5.59 15.25
CA GLY A 471 -31.62 6.38 14.40
C GLY A 471 -32.96 5.69 14.18
N MET A 472 -32.95 4.38 13.90
CA MET A 472 -34.16 3.55 13.80
C MET A 472 -34.94 3.52 15.12
N ALA A 473 -34.27 3.37 16.25
CA ALA A 473 -34.91 3.33 17.57
C ALA A 473 -35.58 4.67 17.91
N LEU A 474 -34.91 5.79 17.61
CA LEU A 474 -35.45 7.14 17.83
C LEU A 474 -36.64 7.44 16.90
N GLN A 475 -36.59 7.06 15.62
CA GLN A 475 -37.74 7.18 14.71
C GLN A 475 -38.94 6.36 15.20
N HIS A 476 -38.70 5.13 15.68
CA HIS A 476 -39.76 4.28 16.21
C HIS A 476 -40.37 4.83 17.51
N LYS A 477 -39.55 5.44 18.37
CA LYS A 477 -40.01 6.13 19.59
C LYS A 477 -40.91 7.33 19.25
N GLN A 478 -40.57 8.09 18.20
CA GLN A 478 -41.35 9.27 17.77
C GLN A 478 -42.70 8.92 17.15
N SER A 479 -42.82 7.77 16.47
CA SER A 479 -44.05 7.37 15.79
C SER A 479 -45.16 6.85 16.70
N LEU A 480 -45.01 6.93 18.04
CA LEU A 480 -45.98 6.44 19.04
C LEU A 480 -46.37 4.95 18.90
N LEU A 481 -45.67 4.19 18.06
CA LEU A 481 -45.74 2.73 17.93
C LEU A 481 -45.03 2.00 19.08
N GLY A 482 -44.66 2.74 20.14
CA GLY A 482 -44.42 2.24 21.48
C GLY A 482 -42.95 2.09 21.85
N THR A 483 -42.67 2.36 23.13
CA THR A 483 -41.58 1.81 23.94
C THR A 483 -41.64 0.28 23.92
N SER A 484 -41.32 -0.29 22.77
CA SER A 484 -41.48 -1.70 22.45
C SER A 484 -40.16 -2.44 22.66
N GLU A 485 -40.25 -3.75 22.86
CA GLU A 485 -39.12 -4.67 22.85
C GLU A 485 -38.24 -4.49 21.61
N ALA A 486 -38.84 -4.14 20.46
CA ALA A 486 -38.14 -3.84 19.23
C ALA A 486 -37.29 -2.55 19.28
N THR A 487 -37.67 -1.54 20.08
CA THR A 487 -36.88 -0.33 20.31
C THR A 487 -35.74 -0.60 21.29
N ILE A 488 -36.01 -1.38 22.35
CA ILE A 488 -35.00 -1.83 23.31
C ILE A 488 -33.92 -2.64 22.59
N LYS A 489 -34.31 -3.66 21.82
CA LYS A 489 -33.39 -4.50 21.04
C LYS A 489 -32.48 -3.67 20.13
N LYS A 490 -33.00 -2.63 19.45
CA LYS A 490 -32.20 -1.75 18.59
C LYS A 490 -31.13 -1.00 19.39
N PHE A 491 -31.47 -0.41 20.53
CA PHE A 491 -30.49 0.27 21.36
C PHE A 491 -29.49 -0.69 22.01
N GLU A 492 -29.92 -1.88 22.43
CA GLU A 492 -29.01 -2.90 22.97
C GLU A 492 -27.99 -3.36 21.92
N THR A 493 -28.46 -3.71 20.73
CA THR A 493 -27.55 -4.04 19.62
C THR A 493 -26.65 -2.86 19.24
N ALA A 494 -27.13 -1.61 19.36
CA ALA A 494 -26.29 -0.44 19.15
C ALA A 494 -25.16 -0.36 20.19
N LEU A 495 -25.44 -0.63 21.47
CA LEU A 495 -24.42 -0.72 22.51
C LEU A 495 -23.41 -1.82 22.23
N ASP A 496 -23.86 -2.99 21.76
CA ASP A 496 -22.96 -4.09 21.40
C ASP A 496 -22.03 -3.68 20.24
N CYS A 497 -22.55 -2.95 19.25
CA CYS A 497 -21.71 -2.41 18.17
C CYS A 497 -20.65 -1.41 18.69
N TYR A 498 -21.01 -0.55 19.65
CA TYR A 498 -20.03 0.38 20.23
C TYR A 498 -19.01 -0.33 21.12
N ASP A 499 -19.40 -1.40 21.80
CA ASP A 499 -18.49 -2.27 22.53
C ASP A 499 -17.46 -2.90 21.60
N ASP A 500 -17.91 -3.51 20.50
CA ASP A 500 -17.05 -4.07 19.46
C ASP A 500 -16.10 -3.02 18.85
N ALA A 501 -16.61 -1.81 18.61
CA ALA A 501 -15.80 -0.70 18.11
C ALA A 501 -14.72 -0.27 19.12
N LEU A 502 -15.03 -0.21 20.42
CA LEU A 502 -14.07 0.10 21.47
C LEU A 502 -13.00 -0.98 21.62
N ARG A 503 -13.38 -2.26 21.57
CA ARG A 503 -12.41 -3.38 21.56
C ARG A 503 -11.46 -3.30 20.36
N LEU A 504 -12.00 -3.03 19.16
CA LEU A 504 -11.17 -2.81 17.97
C LEU A 504 -10.25 -1.59 18.11
N ALA A 505 -10.76 -0.47 18.61
CA ALA A 505 -9.94 0.71 18.85
C ALA A 505 -8.81 0.41 19.84
N ALA A 506 -9.09 -0.39 20.88
CA ALA A 506 -8.07 -0.83 21.82
C ALA A 506 -6.98 -1.64 21.11
N ILE A 507 -7.32 -2.58 20.23
CA ILE A 507 -6.34 -3.30 19.41
C ILE A 507 -5.52 -2.33 18.53
N GLY A 508 -6.17 -1.36 17.88
CA GLY A 508 -5.51 -0.42 16.99
C GLY A 508 -4.55 0.54 17.67
N LEU A 509 -4.95 1.05 18.83
CA LEU A 509 -4.15 1.99 19.60
C LEU A 509 -2.95 1.31 20.27
N GLY A 510 -3.11 0.03 20.65
CA GLY A 510 -2.03 -0.81 21.17
C GLY A 510 -1.02 -1.26 20.09
N GLY A 511 -1.43 -1.32 18.82
CA GLY A 511 -0.58 -1.77 17.71
C GLY A 511 0.23 -0.67 16.99
N ILE A 512 0.78 -1.04 15.84
CA ILE A 512 1.75 -0.26 15.03
C ILE A 512 1.05 0.80 14.15
N LEU A 513 0.16 1.60 14.74
CA LEU A 513 -0.40 2.76 14.04
C LEU A 513 0.58 3.94 14.10
N THR A 514 0.72 4.66 12.98
CA THR A 514 1.44 5.96 12.98
C THR A 514 0.82 6.94 13.98
N THR A 515 1.61 7.88 14.50
CA THR A 515 1.12 8.91 15.46
C THR A 515 -0.15 9.62 14.98
N ASN A 516 -0.20 9.98 13.69
CA ASN A 516 -1.38 10.63 13.09
C ASN A 516 -2.59 9.69 13.01
N ALA A 517 -2.38 8.41 12.72
CA ALA A 517 -3.45 7.42 12.71
C ALA A 517 -3.99 7.15 14.12
N LYS A 518 -3.12 7.13 15.15
CA LYS A 518 -3.53 7.07 16.55
C LYS A 518 -4.37 8.29 16.94
N LEU A 519 -3.93 9.51 16.60
CA LEU A 519 -4.68 10.75 16.88
C LEU A 519 -6.07 10.76 16.20
N HIS A 520 -6.13 10.32 14.94
CA HIS A 520 -7.40 10.23 14.22
C HIS A 520 -8.35 9.20 14.85
N LEU A 521 -7.81 8.05 15.29
CA LEU A 521 -8.59 7.02 15.97
C LEU A 521 -9.06 7.50 17.35
N GLN A 522 -8.24 8.25 18.10
CA GLN A 522 -8.61 8.88 19.37
C GLN A 522 -9.80 9.83 19.20
N THR A 523 -9.76 10.69 18.17
CA THR A 523 -10.85 11.63 17.89
C THR A 523 -12.17 10.88 17.64
N LYS A 524 -12.10 9.78 16.89
CA LYS A 524 -13.27 8.92 16.65
C LYS A 524 -13.73 8.17 17.90
N LEU A 525 -12.83 7.86 18.83
CA LEU A 525 -13.17 7.13 20.05
C LEU A 525 -14.09 7.95 20.95
N ALA A 526 -13.84 9.25 21.07
CA ALA A 526 -14.71 10.16 21.82
C ALA A 526 -16.15 10.10 21.28
N GLU A 527 -16.31 10.17 19.96
CA GLU A 527 -17.63 10.02 19.33
C GLU A 527 -18.28 8.66 19.65
N VAL A 528 -17.53 7.56 19.61
CA VAL A 528 -18.06 6.22 19.94
C VAL A 528 -18.56 6.16 21.38
N VAL A 529 -17.78 6.67 22.33
CA VAL A 529 -18.12 6.68 23.76
C VAL A 529 -19.34 7.55 24.01
N GLU A 530 -19.40 8.74 23.41
CA GLU A 530 -20.56 9.65 23.50
C GLU A 530 -21.84 8.96 23.02
N GLN A 531 -21.79 8.30 21.85
CA GLN A 531 -22.93 7.60 21.30
C GLN A 531 -23.36 6.40 22.16
N ALA A 532 -22.41 5.69 22.76
CA ALA A 532 -22.69 4.59 23.68
C ALA A 532 -23.39 5.09 24.96
N ILE A 533 -22.87 6.15 25.58
CA ILE A 533 -23.50 6.77 26.78
C ILE A 533 -24.93 7.21 26.45
N ASN A 534 -25.13 7.89 25.33
CA ASN A 534 -26.45 8.34 24.89
C ASN A 534 -27.43 7.17 24.70
N SER A 535 -26.99 6.04 24.13
CA SER A 535 -27.85 4.86 23.95
C SER A 535 -28.22 4.19 25.27
N ALA A 536 -27.24 4.08 26.16
CA ALA A 536 -27.45 3.51 27.48
C ALA A 536 -28.43 4.36 28.30
N GLN A 537 -28.37 5.68 28.19
CA GLN A 537 -29.35 6.57 28.80
C GLN A 537 -30.73 6.44 28.17
N GLN A 538 -30.85 6.36 26.84
CA GLN A 538 -32.15 6.10 26.21
C GLN A 538 -32.76 4.78 26.68
N LEU A 539 -31.95 3.74 26.87
CA LEU A 539 -32.40 2.46 27.44
C LEU A 539 -32.86 2.60 28.90
N TYR A 540 -32.13 3.36 29.72
CA TYR A 540 -32.57 3.68 31.08
C TYR A 540 -33.91 4.42 31.09
N ASP A 541 -34.06 5.45 30.25
CA ASP A 541 -35.30 6.24 30.16
C ASP A 541 -36.51 5.38 29.74
N ILE A 542 -36.28 4.36 28.92
CA ILE A 542 -37.33 3.45 28.44
C ILE A 542 -37.66 2.36 29.47
N THR A 543 -36.65 1.79 30.13
CA THR A 543 -36.80 0.56 30.93
C THR A 543 -36.83 0.80 32.44
N GLY A 544 -36.30 1.93 32.91
CA GLY A 544 -36.01 2.19 34.32
C GLY A 544 -34.86 1.34 34.89
N ASN A 545 -34.19 0.50 34.07
CA ASN A 545 -33.15 -0.41 34.55
C ASN A 545 -31.82 0.34 34.75
N ARG A 546 -31.41 0.49 36.01
CA ARG A 546 -30.18 1.18 36.41
C ARG A 546 -28.90 0.52 35.86
N ALA A 547 -28.94 -0.75 35.46
CA ALA A 547 -27.79 -1.42 34.84
C ALA A 547 -27.29 -0.69 33.57
N TYR A 548 -28.18 -0.02 32.82
CA TYR A 548 -27.74 0.76 31.66
C TYR A 548 -26.98 2.03 32.05
N LEU A 549 -27.31 2.67 33.19
CA LEU A 549 -26.49 3.79 33.68
C LEU A 549 -25.09 3.31 34.08
N VAL A 550 -24.98 2.11 34.67
CA VAL A 550 -23.68 1.51 34.99
C VAL A 550 -22.90 1.22 33.70
N ARG A 551 -23.57 0.66 32.68
CA ARG A 551 -22.97 0.42 31.36
C ARG A 551 -22.50 1.72 30.70
N ALA A 552 -23.23 2.83 30.86
CA ALA A 552 -22.79 4.15 30.40
C ALA A 552 -21.49 4.61 31.07
N PHE A 553 -21.36 4.38 32.38
CA PHE A 553 -20.14 4.67 33.13
C PHE A 553 -18.97 3.80 32.68
N GLU A 554 -19.18 2.50 32.48
CA GLU A 554 -18.18 1.57 31.96
C GLU A 554 -17.65 2.01 30.59
N PHE A 555 -18.51 2.47 29.69
CA PHE A 555 -18.10 3.00 28.37
C PHE A 555 -17.18 4.21 28.50
N ASN A 556 -17.53 5.14 29.39
CA ASN A 556 -16.73 6.32 29.67
C ASN A 556 -15.35 5.95 30.25
N GLU A 557 -15.32 5.07 31.26
CA GLU A 557 -14.07 4.65 31.90
C GLU A 557 -13.18 3.85 30.93
N ARG A 558 -13.73 2.90 30.17
CA ARG A 558 -12.96 2.18 29.15
C ARG A 558 -12.44 3.10 28.06
N GLY A 559 -13.22 4.11 27.67
CA GLY A 559 -12.78 5.16 26.76
C GLY A 559 -11.54 5.91 27.28
N LYS A 560 -11.54 6.30 28.55
CA LYS A 560 -10.39 6.93 29.21
C LYS A 560 -9.23 5.98 29.38
N SER A 561 -9.45 4.73 29.80
CA SER A 561 -8.38 3.74 29.98
C SER A 561 -7.64 3.48 28.67
N VAL A 562 -8.34 3.44 27.54
CA VAL A 562 -7.71 3.35 26.21
C VAL A 562 -6.83 4.58 25.90
N LEU A 563 -7.26 5.79 26.27
CA LEU A 563 -6.47 7.02 26.12
C LEU A 563 -5.28 7.06 27.10
N LEU A 564 -5.48 6.62 28.34
CA LEU A 564 -4.44 6.54 29.36
C LEU A 564 -3.36 5.55 28.94
N ARG A 565 -3.73 4.37 28.46
CA ARG A 565 -2.79 3.39 27.90
C ARG A 565 -1.94 3.97 26.77
N LEU A 566 -2.49 4.85 25.93
CA LEU A 566 -1.69 5.54 24.91
C LEU A 566 -0.70 6.55 25.51
N ALA A 567 -1.16 7.34 26.48
CA ALA A 567 -0.29 8.28 27.19
C ALA A 567 0.84 7.55 27.91
N LEU A 568 0.54 6.37 28.46
CA LEU A 568 1.49 5.50 29.11
C LEU A 568 2.42 4.84 28.10
N GLN A 569 1.95 4.24 27.00
CA GLN A 569 2.81 3.77 25.90
C GLN A 569 3.75 4.86 25.36
N GLN A 570 3.30 6.11 25.27
CA GLN A 570 4.16 7.24 24.88
C GLN A 570 5.17 7.63 25.98
N SER A 571 4.80 7.44 27.25
CA SER A 571 5.64 7.66 28.43
C SER A 571 6.54 6.45 28.78
N GLU A 572 6.22 5.27 28.27
CA GLU A 572 6.72 3.94 28.68
C GLU A 572 8.04 3.53 28.06
N ALA A 573 8.71 4.38 27.29
CA ALA A 573 10.12 4.14 27.00
C ALA A 573 11.06 4.67 28.12
N LYS A 574 10.55 5.28 29.22
CA LYS A 574 11.43 5.92 30.21
C LYS A 574 11.07 5.78 31.70
N SER A 575 9.87 5.37 32.11
CA SER A 575 9.44 5.52 33.52
C SER A 575 9.08 4.27 34.31
N PHE A 576 8.87 3.10 33.69
CA PHE A 576 8.67 1.85 34.44
C PHE A 576 10.03 1.17 34.64
N SER A 577 10.62 1.36 35.81
CA SER A 577 11.94 0.80 36.13
C SER A 577 11.87 -0.72 36.32
N GLY A 578 12.57 -1.48 35.47
CA GLY A 578 12.93 -2.87 35.73
C GLY A 578 12.53 -3.91 34.67
N ILE A 579 11.80 -3.53 33.62
CA ILE A 579 11.56 -4.43 32.48
C ILE A 579 12.81 -4.42 31.59
N ASP A 580 13.31 -5.60 31.23
CA ASP A 580 14.42 -5.71 30.29
C ASP A 580 13.99 -5.26 28.89
N ASP A 581 14.81 -4.45 28.22
CA ASP A 581 14.54 -3.97 26.86
C ASP A 581 14.40 -5.16 25.88
N GLU A 582 15.07 -6.28 26.16
CA GLU A 582 14.95 -7.52 25.37
C GLU A 582 13.54 -8.13 25.43
N ILE A 583 12.89 -8.11 26.60
CA ILE A 583 11.53 -8.64 26.78
C ILE A 583 10.51 -7.80 26.02
N LEU A 584 10.69 -6.47 26.02
CA LEU A 584 9.84 -5.55 25.28
C LEU A 584 10.00 -5.73 23.77
N GLN A 585 11.24 -5.94 23.31
CA GLN A 585 11.52 -6.19 21.91
C GLN A 585 10.96 -7.55 21.44
N GLU A 586 11.06 -8.58 22.28
CA GLU A 586 10.49 -9.91 22.01
C GLU A 586 8.95 -9.85 21.88
N GLU A 587 8.28 -9.12 22.77
CA GLU A 587 6.82 -8.92 22.69
C GLU A 587 6.40 -8.20 21.41
N GLU A 588 7.15 -7.17 21.01
CA GLU A 588 6.93 -6.43 19.77
C GLU A 588 7.15 -7.33 18.55
N GLU A 589 8.25 -8.08 18.51
CA GLU A 589 8.57 -9.01 17.41
C GLU A 589 7.54 -10.13 17.25
N LEU A 590 7.13 -10.79 18.35
CA LEU A 590 6.07 -11.81 18.33
C LEU A 590 4.75 -11.23 17.81
N SER A 591 4.35 -10.06 18.31
CA SER A 591 3.16 -9.35 17.85
C SER A 591 3.22 -9.03 16.34
N HIS A 592 4.38 -8.62 15.83
CA HIS A 592 4.59 -8.38 14.41
C HIS A 592 4.43 -9.66 13.58
N GLN A 593 5.07 -10.75 13.99
CA GLN A 593 5.13 -12.02 13.26
C GLN A 593 3.77 -12.73 13.22
N ILE A 594 3.11 -12.91 14.38
CA ILE A 594 1.75 -13.49 14.49
C ILE A 594 0.85 -12.85 13.45
N ALA A 595 0.92 -11.54 13.43
CA ALA A 595 -0.10 -10.79 12.77
C ALA A 595 0.26 -10.70 11.26
N ALA A 596 1.53 -10.82 10.87
CA ALA A 596 1.95 -11.05 9.48
C ALA A 596 1.47 -12.42 8.96
N LEU A 597 1.51 -13.46 9.79
CA LEU A 597 0.95 -14.77 9.47
C LEU A 597 -0.57 -14.70 9.26
N GLU A 598 -1.31 -13.95 10.08
CA GLU A 598 -2.76 -13.77 9.85
C GLU A 598 -3.09 -13.21 8.47
N VAL A 599 -2.31 -12.22 8.02
CA VAL A 599 -2.48 -11.64 6.68
C VAL A 599 -2.17 -12.69 5.63
N SER A 600 -1.15 -13.51 5.84
CA SER A 600 -0.76 -14.61 4.95
C SER A 600 -1.85 -15.68 4.87
N VAL A 601 -2.40 -16.13 6.01
CA VAL A 601 -3.52 -17.09 6.08
C VAL A 601 -4.76 -16.52 5.39
N ALA A 602 -5.15 -15.28 5.71
CA ALA A 602 -6.31 -14.64 5.11
C ALA A 602 -6.16 -14.47 3.60
N ARG A 603 -4.94 -14.18 3.12
CA ARG A 603 -4.63 -14.04 1.71
C ARG A 603 -4.71 -15.37 0.97
N GLU A 604 -4.16 -16.44 1.53
CA GLU A 604 -4.21 -17.78 0.93
C GLU A 604 -5.66 -18.29 0.83
N LYS A 605 -6.48 -18.04 1.86
CA LYS A 605 -7.92 -18.36 1.86
C LYS A 605 -8.74 -17.58 0.83
N GLN A 606 -8.26 -16.41 0.40
CA GLN A 606 -8.95 -15.55 -0.57
C GLN A 606 -8.57 -15.82 -2.03
N GLN A 607 -7.65 -16.76 -2.29
CA GLN A 607 -7.31 -17.15 -3.64
C GLN A 607 -8.46 -17.88 -4.32
N GLN A 608 -8.49 -17.83 -5.65
CA GLN A 608 -9.53 -18.47 -6.47
C GLN A 608 -9.52 -20.00 -6.30
N GLU A 609 -8.33 -20.57 -6.05
CA GLU A 609 -8.12 -21.96 -5.61
C GLU A 609 -7.21 -21.95 -4.36
N PRO A 610 -7.77 -22.02 -3.14
CA PRO A 610 -6.98 -22.01 -1.91
C PRO A 610 -6.15 -23.29 -1.75
N ASP A 611 -4.85 -23.14 -1.50
CA ASP A 611 -3.96 -24.24 -1.15
C ASP A 611 -4.20 -24.64 0.32
N LYS A 612 -4.88 -25.77 0.52
CA LYS A 612 -5.25 -26.26 1.85
C LYS A 612 -4.06 -26.69 2.69
N GLU A 613 -3.00 -27.19 2.07
CA GLU A 613 -1.80 -27.68 2.76
C GLU A 613 -1.02 -26.48 3.29
N LYS A 614 -0.82 -25.47 2.43
CA LYS A 614 -0.18 -24.20 2.82
C LYS A 614 -0.97 -23.40 3.86
N ILE A 615 -2.31 -23.40 3.78
CA ILE A 615 -3.15 -22.81 4.84
C ILE A 615 -2.90 -23.52 6.16
N SER A 616 -2.87 -24.86 6.16
CA SER A 616 -2.63 -25.64 7.38
C SER A 616 -1.24 -25.39 7.97
N GLU A 617 -0.22 -25.22 7.14
CA GLU A 617 1.15 -24.86 7.59
C GLU A 617 1.19 -23.47 8.23
N LEU A 618 0.62 -22.47 7.57
CA LEU A 618 0.54 -21.09 8.08
C LEU A 618 -0.30 -21.00 9.36
N GLU A 619 -1.38 -21.79 9.46
CA GLU A 619 -2.19 -21.88 10.67
C GLU A 619 -1.42 -22.54 11.82
N ALA A 620 -0.63 -23.58 11.55
CA ALA A 620 0.20 -24.22 12.57
C ALA A 620 1.28 -23.25 13.11
N GLU A 621 1.96 -22.52 12.23
CA GLU A 621 2.95 -21.50 12.62
C GLU A 621 2.29 -20.36 13.40
N TYR A 622 1.10 -19.91 12.97
CA TYR A 622 0.32 -18.91 13.70
C TYR A 622 -0.05 -19.39 15.11
N HIS A 623 -0.51 -20.63 15.25
CA HIS A 623 -0.86 -21.21 16.54
C HIS A 623 0.37 -21.30 17.47
N GLN A 624 1.53 -21.66 16.92
CA GLN A 624 2.77 -21.72 17.68
C GLN A 624 3.17 -20.34 18.22
N LEU A 625 3.32 -19.33 17.34
CA LEU A 625 3.72 -17.99 17.75
C LEU A 625 2.70 -17.36 18.72
N LYS A 626 1.41 -17.66 18.52
CA LYS A 626 0.36 -17.21 19.44
C LYS A 626 0.55 -17.81 20.83
N SER A 627 0.88 -19.10 20.95
CA SER A 627 1.19 -19.73 22.24
C SER A 627 2.45 -19.16 22.89
N GLU A 628 3.49 -18.84 22.11
CA GLU A 628 4.70 -18.17 22.60
C GLU A 628 4.38 -16.77 23.16
N HIS A 629 3.55 -16.00 22.44
CA HIS A 629 3.07 -14.71 22.91
C HIS A 629 2.18 -14.80 24.15
N GLU A 630 1.27 -15.78 24.23
CA GLU A 630 0.45 -16.04 25.43
C GLU A 630 1.32 -16.39 26.65
N PHE A 631 2.40 -17.16 26.45
CA PHE A 631 3.36 -17.45 27.51
C PHE A 631 4.09 -16.20 27.98
N LEU A 632 4.56 -15.37 27.06
CA LEU A 632 5.20 -14.09 27.38
C LEU A 632 4.26 -13.14 28.13
N LEU A 633 2.99 -13.08 27.72
CA LEU A 633 1.97 -12.31 28.45
C LEU A 633 1.77 -12.81 29.88
N ALA A 634 1.75 -14.13 30.09
CA ALA A 634 1.64 -14.70 31.43
C ALA A 634 2.89 -14.41 32.29
N ASP A 635 4.08 -14.39 31.68
CA ASP A 635 5.32 -13.98 32.36
C ASP A 635 5.26 -12.50 32.77
N LEU A 636 4.79 -11.63 31.86
CA LEU A 636 4.56 -10.22 32.14
C LEU A 636 3.52 -10.01 33.25
N GLU A 637 2.43 -10.79 33.27
CA GLU A 637 1.41 -10.78 34.33
C GLU A 637 2.00 -11.12 35.70
N GLN A 638 2.86 -12.14 35.74
CA GLN A 638 3.44 -12.62 36.98
C GLN A 638 4.59 -11.74 37.49
N ASN A 639 5.52 -11.38 36.62
CA ASN A 639 6.78 -10.72 36.99
C ASN A 639 6.69 -9.19 36.92
N TYR A 640 5.80 -8.66 36.09
CA TYR A 640 5.60 -7.22 35.88
C TYR A 640 4.11 -6.84 35.99
N PRO A 641 3.42 -7.19 37.09
CA PRO A 641 1.96 -7.07 37.20
C PRO A 641 1.45 -5.65 36.98
N ARG A 642 2.18 -4.62 37.45
CA ARG A 642 1.80 -3.21 37.20
C ARG A 642 1.85 -2.82 35.73
N TYR A 643 2.81 -3.34 34.97
CA TYR A 643 2.89 -3.11 33.53
C TYR A 643 1.81 -3.92 32.81
N TYR A 644 1.60 -5.18 33.23
CA TYR A 644 0.59 -6.03 32.63
C TYR A 644 -0.85 -5.55 32.88
N GLU A 645 -1.20 -5.22 34.11
CA GLU A 645 -2.50 -4.63 34.49
C GLU A 645 -2.78 -3.38 33.64
N LEU A 646 -1.77 -2.54 33.49
CA LEU A 646 -1.88 -1.27 32.80
C LEU A 646 -1.92 -1.38 31.27
N LYS A 647 -1.27 -2.39 30.70
CA LYS A 647 -1.20 -2.64 29.25
C LYS A 647 -2.31 -3.56 28.74
N TYR A 648 -2.72 -4.57 29.52
CA TYR A 648 -3.59 -5.67 29.08
C TYR A 648 -4.90 -5.81 29.86
N GLN A 649 -5.03 -5.33 31.10
CA GLN A 649 -6.31 -5.34 31.83
C GLN A 649 -7.03 -3.99 31.74
N LEU A 650 -8.25 -4.01 31.20
CA LEU A 650 -9.15 -2.85 31.12
C LEU A 650 -10.30 -2.99 32.12
N ASP A 651 -9.99 -3.41 33.34
CA ASP A 651 -11.01 -3.61 34.36
C ASP A 651 -11.45 -2.25 34.91
N VAL A 652 -12.71 -1.92 34.64
CA VAL A 652 -13.36 -0.77 35.27
C VAL A 652 -13.84 -1.24 36.65
N PRO A 653 -13.40 -0.62 37.76
CA PRO A 653 -13.92 -0.96 39.06
C PRO A 653 -15.45 -0.77 39.05
N PRO A 654 -16.23 -1.78 39.49
CA PRO A 654 -17.68 -1.66 39.55
C PRO A 654 -18.08 -0.43 40.36
N VAL A 655 -19.18 0.20 39.98
CA VAL A 655 -19.70 1.38 40.71
C VAL A 655 -19.84 1.09 42.21
N SER A 656 -20.25 -0.13 42.59
CA SER A 656 -20.34 -0.54 43.99
C SER A 656 -19.00 -0.46 44.73
N VAL A 657 -17.89 -0.86 44.09
CA VAL A 657 -16.55 -0.76 44.69
C VAL A 657 -16.17 0.69 44.93
N LEU A 658 -16.52 1.59 44.00
CA LEU A 658 -16.31 3.02 44.19
C LEU A 658 -17.16 3.58 45.34
N GLN A 659 -18.41 3.14 45.46
CA GLN A 659 -19.30 3.53 46.56
C GLN A 659 -18.80 3.06 47.92
N ASP A 660 -18.24 1.85 48.01
CA ASP A 660 -17.73 1.28 49.26
C ASP A 660 -16.50 2.04 49.81
N VAL A 661 -15.71 2.67 48.92
CA VAL A 661 -14.52 3.44 49.29
C VAL A 661 -14.85 4.90 49.65
N LEU A 662 -16.05 5.38 49.31
CA LEU A 662 -16.47 6.74 49.61
C LEU A 662 -16.94 6.90 51.07
N ASP A 663 -16.53 8.00 51.69
CA ASP A 663 -17.09 8.47 52.96
C ASP A 663 -18.57 8.85 52.80
N ASP A 664 -19.33 8.82 53.91
CA ASP A 664 -20.78 9.05 53.90
C ASP A 664 -21.18 10.44 53.37
N ASP A 665 -20.29 11.44 53.49
CA ASP A 665 -20.46 12.82 53.03
C ASP A 665 -19.70 13.15 51.73
N ALA A 666 -19.08 12.14 51.10
CA ALA A 666 -18.32 12.29 49.87
C ALA A 666 -19.17 11.98 48.61
N VAL A 667 -18.94 12.77 47.56
CA VAL A 667 -19.48 12.52 46.22
C VAL A 667 -18.34 12.58 45.21
N LEU A 668 -18.18 11.52 44.43
CA LEU A 668 -17.29 11.49 43.28
C LEU A 668 -18.05 11.95 42.04
N LEU A 669 -17.52 12.98 41.39
CA LEU A 669 -18.02 13.49 40.11
C LEU A 669 -17.05 13.10 39.03
N ASP A 670 -17.54 12.30 38.09
CA ASP A 670 -16.78 11.92 36.92
C ASP A 670 -17.43 12.46 35.64
N TYR A 671 -16.60 12.97 34.73
CA TYR A 671 -17.05 13.74 33.58
C TYR A 671 -16.62 13.08 32.28
N PHE A 672 -17.57 13.03 31.34
CA PHE A 672 -17.29 12.84 29.93
C PHE A 672 -17.66 14.13 29.18
N VAL A 673 -16.72 14.66 28.39
CA VAL A 673 -16.95 15.82 27.52
C VAL A 673 -16.84 15.33 26.08
N GLY A 674 -17.99 15.15 25.43
CA GLY A 674 -18.10 14.78 24.03
C GLY A 674 -18.12 15.98 23.11
N ASP A 675 -18.40 15.76 21.82
CA ASP A 675 -18.51 16.82 20.84
C ASP A 675 -19.81 17.62 21.03
N SER A 676 -20.90 16.93 21.39
CA SER A 676 -22.26 17.49 21.48
C SER A 676 -22.84 17.51 22.89
N SER A 677 -22.40 16.62 23.78
CA SER A 677 -22.89 16.52 25.15
C SER A 677 -21.79 16.46 26.20
N ILE A 678 -22.12 16.90 27.41
CA ILE A 678 -21.36 16.66 28.63
C ILE A 678 -22.19 15.69 29.49
N HIS A 679 -21.58 14.61 29.93
CA HIS A 679 -22.17 13.64 30.85
C HIS A 679 -21.43 13.69 32.18
N ILE A 680 -22.20 13.75 33.27
CA ILE A 680 -21.71 13.81 34.64
C ILE A 680 -22.21 12.58 35.37
N PHE A 681 -21.29 11.71 35.76
CA PHE A 681 -21.52 10.55 36.60
C PHE A 681 -21.35 10.97 38.06
N ILE A 682 -22.44 10.91 38.82
CA ILE A 682 -22.51 11.30 40.23
C ILE A 682 -22.56 10.01 41.03
N ILE A 683 -21.47 9.72 41.74
CA ILE A 683 -21.30 8.51 42.54
C ILE A 683 -21.20 8.94 44.00
N ALA A 684 -22.17 8.50 44.80
CA ALA A 684 -22.19 8.66 46.25
C ALA A 684 -22.46 7.30 46.88
N LYS A 685 -22.16 7.14 48.17
CA LYS A 685 -22.28 5.86 48.87
C LYS A 685 -23.64 5.17 48.67
N GLU A 686 -24.73 5.94 48.74
CA GLU A 686 -26.10 5.43 48.67
C GLU A 686 -26.76 5.56 47.28
N PHE A 687 -26.15 6.28 46.34
CA PHE A 687 -26.76 6.48 45.02
C PHE A 687 -25.76 6.69 43.90
N PHE A 688 -26.21 6.33 42.70
CA PHE A 688 -25.51 6.57 41.45
C PHE A 688 -26.48 7.17 40.44
N LYS A 689 -26.08 8.29 39.82
CA LYS A 689 -26.89 9.05 38.86
C LYS A 689 -26.03 9.54 37.71
N VAL A 690 -26.62 9.65 36.53
CA VAL A 690 -25.99 10.30 35.38
C VAL A 690 -26.81 11.52 34.97
N VAL A 691 -26.15 12.66 34.78
CA VAL A 691 -26.74 13.90 34.29
C VAL A 691 -26.11 14.25 32.95
N SER A 692 -26.95 14.54 31.95
CA SER A 692 -26.51 14.89 30.60
C SER A 692 -26.96 16.29 30.23
N MET A 693 -26.10 17.02 29.55
CA MET A 693 -26.41 18.34 29.06
C MET A 693 -25.75 18.63 27.71
N PRO A 694 -26.34 19.52 26.89
CA PRO A 694 -25.70 19.96 25.66
C PRO A 694 -24.39 20.69 25.97
N ARG A 695 -23.38 20.41 25.16
CA ARG A 695 -22.11 21.14 25.21
C ARG A 695 -22.28 22.50 24.56
N ALA A 696 -21.95 23.56 25.29
CA ALA A 696 -22.02 24.92 24.76
C ALA A 696 -20.97 25.13 23.66
N GLU A 697 -21.31 25.84 22.58
CA GLU A 697 -20.39 26.12 21.46
C GLU A 697 -19.10 26.83 21.92
N ASN A 698 -19.21 27.69 22.94
CA ASN A 698 -18.09 28.43 23.51
C ASN A 698 -17.35 27.66 24.62
N PHE A 699 -17.66 26.38 24.89
CA PHE A 699 -17.12 25.62 26.00
C PHE A 699 -15.58 25.62 26.04
N ASP A 700 -14.90 25.31 24.93
CA ASP A 700 -13.44 25.29 24.88
C ASP A 700 -12.82 26.68 25.12
N SER A 701 -13.48 27.71 24.60
CA SER A 701 -13.09 29.10 24.83
C SER A 701 -13.23 29.47 26.30
N LEU A 702 -14.31 29.04 26.97
CA LEU A 702 -14.51 29.26 28.40
C LEU A 702 -13.42 28.56 29.23
N VAL A 703 -13.11 27.29 28.94
CA VAL A 703 -12.06 26.53 29.62
C VAL A 703 -10.69 27.18 29.43
N THR A 704 -10.36 27.59 28.20
CA THR A 704 -9.09 28.25 27.88
C THR A 704 -8.99 29.61 28.57
N THR A 705 -10.08 30.37 28.59
CA THR A 705 -10.17 31.68 29.27
C THR A 705 -9.98 31.52 30.77
N LEU A 706 -10.67 30.56 31.40
CA LEU A 706 -10.52 30.29 32.83
C LEU A 706 -9.08 29.89 33.18
N SER A 707 -8.51 28.92 32.44
CA SER A 707 -7.16 28.41 32.65
C SER A 707 -6.09 29.50 32.49
N SER A 708 -6.20 30.32 31.44
CA SER A 708 -5.26 31.43 31.22
C SER A 708 -5.40 32.54 32.26
N SER A 709 -6.63 32.84 32.70
CA SER A 709 -6.90 33.84 33.75
C SER A 709 -6.33 33.41 35.10
N ILE A 710 -6.43 32.12 35.46
CA ILE A 710 -5.81 31.55 36.67
C ILE A 710 -4.29 31.64 36.60
N ARG A 711 -3.68 31.25 35.47
CA ARG A 711 -2.22 31.17 35.33
C ARG A 711 -1.53 32.54 35.30
N ARG A 712 -2.18 33.55 34.72
CA ARG A 712 -1.54 34.85 34.49
C ARG A 712 -1.95 35.93 35.50
N ILE A 713 -3.04 35.74 36.27
CA ILE A 713 -3.62 36.72 37.20
C ILE A 713 -3.67 38.13 36.56
N VAL A 714 -4.25 38.25 35.36
CA VAL A 714 -4.31 39.54 34.63
C VAL A 714 -5.74 40.08 34.53
N ASP A 715 -6.74 39.21 34.46
CA ASP A 715 -8.12 39.61 34.17
C ASP A 715 -9.13 38.92 35.08
N ALA A 716 -9.46 39.59 36.19
CA ALA A 716 -10.44 39.12 37.17
C ALA A 716 -11.86 39.03 36.57
N ARG A 717 -12.17 39.85 35.57
CA ARG A 717 -13.49 39.84 34.92
C ARG A 717 -13.63 38.62 34.02
N ALA A 718 -12.64 38.37 33.17
CA ALA A 718 -12.62 37.17 32.33
C ALA A 718 -12.63 35.88 33.17
N TYR A 719 -11.93 35.87 34.32
CA TYR A 719 -12.02 34.79 35.30
C TYR A 719 -13.45 34.60 35.80
N LEU A 720 -14.10 35.65 36.34
CA LEU A 720 -15.43 35.55 36.92
C LEU A 720 -16.49 35.13 35.90
N GLU A 721 -16.45 35.70 34.69
CA GLU A 721 -17.40 35.39 33.63
C GLU A 721 -17.25 33.94 33.14
N SER A 722 -16.01 33.48 32.90
CA SER A 722 -15.76 32.09 32.49
C SER A 722 -16.05 31.09 33.60
N ALA A 723 -15.67 31.37 34.85
CA ALA A 723 -15.96 30.54 36.01
C ALA A 723 -17.46 30.41 36.27
N ALA A 724 -18.22 31.50 36.20
CA ALA A 724 -19.67 31.47 36.41
C ALA A 724 -20.40 30.66 35.34
N GLN A 725 -19.97 30.73 34.07
CA GLN A 725 -20.54 29.91 33.00
C GLN A 725 -20.18 28.43 33.16
N LEU A 726 -18.91 28.12 33.46
CA LEU A 726 -18.47 26.75 33.71
C LEU A 726 -19.12 26.15 34.96
N TYR A 727 -19.34 26.92 36.02
CA TYR A 727 -20.11 26.47 37.20
C TYR A 727 -21.52 26.03 36.83
N LYS A 728 -22.22 26.79 35.98
CA LYS A 728 -23.58 26.44 35.52
C LYS A 728 -23.62 25.15 34.72
N LEU A 729 -22.54 24.83 34.00
CA LEU A 729 -22.43 23.62 33.18
C LEU A 729 -21.93 22.42 34.00
N LEU A 730 -20.90 22.60 34.82
CA LEU A 730 -20.17 21.47 35.40
C LEU A 730 -20.59 21.15 36.85
N ILE A 731 -21.08 22.12 37.61
CA ILE A 731 -21.31 21.95 39.06
C ILE A 731 -22.78 22.10 39.43
N ARG A 732 -23.45 23.18 39.01
CA ARG A 732 -24.88 23.44 39.32
C ARG A 732 -25.86 22.28 39.01
N PRO A 733 -25.65 21.43 37.98
CA PRO A 733 -26.57 20.34 37.66
C PRO A 733 -26.48 19.13 38.61
N VAL A 734 -25.39 19.05 39.37
CA VAL A 734 -25.14 18.08 40.44
C VAL A 734 -25.83 18.59 41.69
#